data_AF-A0A7W0Y533-F1
#
_entry.id   AF-A0A7W0Y533-F1
#
_cell.length_a   1.000
_cell.length_b   1.000
_cell.length_c   1.000
_cell.angle_alpha   90.00
_cell.angle_beta   90.00
_cell.angle_gamma   90.00
#
_symmetry.space_group_name_H-M   'P 1'
#
loop_
_entity.id
_entity.type
_entity.pdbx_description
1 polymer ?
#
loop_
_entity_poly.entity_id
_entity_poly.type
_entity_poly.pdbx_seq_one_letter_code
_entity_poly.pdbx_strand_id
1 'polypeptide(L)'
;MGSRRGVLLAALFAIGFVNLAACGDDDPKGPDEAGVRDANIDGRPGDGGIDSNIDARPIDGGIDSNIDASLIDAPLIDAPMIDAMIDAPVMIDAPMIDAPVMIDARPDAPVMVDASPDAAPMCAPTEQVCNGMCTDTSTNPSHCGACNTGCGAGNSCQSGLCCPTGQTNCNGTCVNLTTNPNYCGSCNIACTSNETCTGSSCQPICSSGTSLCGSTCSDLQTDELHCGTCTTACPAGELCTTGSCTCAGLTPDRCGTECTNMDIDTDNCGACGNACAGGFTCQSGVCCGAGQTNCNGVCVDTTTNNSNCGSCANACAPGNVCNSSTCSATCNAPNTQCGTSCSNLQNDEAHCGSCTTACGGGEICTTGTCECPAVAPDTCAGACTDTATDEGNCGACGTSCALGSTCSLGTCCGAGQTSCGGTCKDLDADNNNCGTCGTVCGGGSTCTDGACECPYGSSLCGGTCVPTSVDPQNCGGCGVTCPTTAPFCYSNGCSATCPAPLAACGSECVNRDSDNDNCGGCGIVCGTGKGCSDGQCVPKIVVGPPPAKCLGGGPPIVVPTGSGSTCTGDLGAVSFTFALCSCTDIGPLSQPVTTDAFDSTLGPYVAGGIGGSIGTNGTINDTATLSIGGDLWVAGSTGMAEKGDILIRQRLQLDGKLSLAKKLTINDDAFVGGPITGGGNADADVLDTLTTTTCTGLPAPPTLTYGTCVAAPVDVPAPCACGTGDLIPVRAIVQHFANPANNDNAAIGLSPAALTSTSGAQRLDLECGYYYLDAITSSNAVTIVVHGRTALFIGGSISPSQSLTIDLDPDATLDIFVGGVMKTSNNLSIGPPAYPRLSRMYLGSGSCAGGGGTCAVAADCCSGLCGAGGTCSGGGGALSKAVQLSGPADLNGLFWAGYGPVEHAQPLEMYGAIFSKFYDASGPTTIHYDNGAVNNADECPTPPPAAACETCRNCGNQ
;
A
#
# COMPACT_ATOMS: atom_id res chain seq x y z
N MET A 1 -6.20 67.55 12.49
CA MET A 1 -6.85 67.34 13.81
C MET A 1 -7.02 65.83 13.98
N GLY A 2 -6.70 65.15 15.09
CA GLY A 2 -6.04 65.60 16.31
C GLY A 2 -5.96 64.50 17.38
N SER A 3 -4.76 63.93 17.58
CA SER A 3 -4.22 63.40 18.86
C SER A 3 -4.86 62.19 19.63
N ARG A 4 -4.16 61.03 19.52
CA ARG A 4 -3.55 60.19 20.60
C ARG A 4 -4.36 59.62 21.79
N ARG A 5 -4.23 58.28 21.93
CA ARG A 5 -3.87 57.42 23.10
C ARG A 5 -4.50 57.62 24.50
N GLY A 6 -5.04 56.50 25.02
CA GLY A 6 -5.06 56.04 26.43
C GLY A 6 -5.60 54.58 26.44
N VAL A 7 -5.04 53.52 27.02
CA VAL A 7 -4.08 53.24 28.12
C VAL A 7 -4.70 53.14 29.53
N LEU A 8 -4.82 51.88 30.00
CA LEU A 8 -4.87 51.35 31.40
C LEU A 8 -5.64 52.10 32.50
N LEU A 9 -6.53 51.38 33.21
CA LEU A 9 -6.26 50.88 34.58
C LEU A 9 -7.25 49.77 35.00
N ALA A 10 -7.06 49.16 36.18
CA ALA A 10 -7.81 47.99 36.67
C ALA A 10 -8.25 48.12 38.15
N ALA A 11 -9.30 47.38 38.52
CA ALA A 11 -9.65 46.99 39.90
C ALA A 11 -10.57 45.75 39.83
N LEU A 12 -10.22 44.57 40.37
CA LEU A 12 -10.11 44.15 41.78
C LEU A 12 -11.45 43.84 42.49
N PHE A 13 -11.73 42.55 42.66
CA PHE A 13 -12.27 41.94 43.89
C PHE A 13 -11.71 40.51 44.02
N ALA A 14 -11.57 39.98 45.24
CA ALA A 14 -10.83 38.74 45.56
C ALA A 14 -11.33 38.08 46.86
N ILE A 15 -10.59 37.05 47.35
CA ILE A 15 -10.91 36.08 48.44
C ILE A 15 -11.81 34.92 47.91
N GLY A 16 -11.54 33.62 48.11
CA GLY A 16 -10.64 32.84 49.01
C GLY A 16 -11.50 31.83 49.79
N PHE A 17 -11.25 30.51 49.93
CA PHE A 17 -10.06 29.67 50.19
C PHE A 17 -10.25 28.24 49.59
N VAL A 18 -9.54 27.16 50.00
CA VAL A 18 -8.17 26.72 49.62
C VAL A 18 -7.93 25.24 50.03
N ASN A 19 -7.21 24.46 49.19
CA ASN A 19 -6.48 23.18 49.40
C ASN A 19 -7.15 21.86 49.94
N LEU A 20 -7.21 20.85 49.04
CA LEU A 20 -6.37 19.62 49.00
C LEU A 20 -6.31 18.62 50.19
N ALA A 21 -6.70 17.33 49.99
CA ALA A 21 -5.87 16.09 50.17
C ALA A 21 -6.63 14.72 50.28
N ALA A 22 -6.29 13.76 49.40
CA ALA A 22 -6.02 12.30 49.54
C ALA A 22 -6.88 11.25 50.34
N CYS A 23 -7.00 10.06 49.69
CA CYS A 23 -7.11 8.66 50.20
C CYS A 23 -8.36 8.09 50.92
N GLY A 24 -8.68 6.82 50.62
CA GLY A 24 -9.57 5.91 51.38
C GLY A 24 -10.31 4.85 50.54
N ASP A 25 -10.07 3.56 50.83
CA ASP A 25 -10.66 2.38 50.15
C ASP A 25 -11.98 1.87 50.79
N ASP A 26 -12.73 1.00 50.10
CA ASP A 26 -13.18 -0.31 50.66
C ASP A 26 -13.84 -1.27 49.62
N ASP A 27 -13.82 -2.58 49.92
CA ASP A 27 -14.26 -3.74 49.09
C ASP A 27 -15.70 -4.24 49.46
N PRO A 28 -16.36 -5.13 48.67
CA PRO A 28 -16.55 -6.49 49.18
C PRO A 28 -16.66 -7.67 48.15
N LYS A 29 -15.64 -8.54 48.14
CA LYS A 29 -15.65 -10.03 48.22
C LYS A 29 -16.70 -10.91 47.50
N GLY A 30 -16.18 -11.94 46.81
CA GLY A 30 -16.87 -13.20 46.47
C GLY A 30 -16.91 -14.24 47.63
N PRO A 31 -17.43 -15.46 47.36
CA PRO A 31 -16.56 -16.64 47.15
C PRO A 31 -17.02 -17.46 45.90
N ASP A 32 -16.64 -18.72 45.59
CA ASP A 32 -15.95 -19.83 46.29
C ASP A 32 -15.25 -20.80 45.29
N GLU A 33 -14.50 -21.80 45.76
CA GLU A 33 -13.69 -22.72 44.90
C GLU A 33 -14.26 -24.14 44.68
N ALA A 34 -14.01 -24.74 43.50
CA ALA A 34 -13.68 -26.17 43.26
C ALA A 34 -13.46 -26.45 41.74
N GLY A 35 -12.57 -27.35 41.30
CA GLY A 35 -11.59 -28.18 42.01
C GLY A 35 -10.73 -29.04 41.04
N VAL A 36 -9.57 -29.54 41.50
CA VAL A 36 -8.54 -30.23 40.70
C VAL A 36 -8.84 -31.73 40.48
N ARG A 37 -8.52 -32.28 39.27
CA ARG A 37 -8.15 -33.69 38.90
C ARG A 37 -8.46 -34.00 37.42
N ASP A 38 -7.81 -34.91 36.68
CA ASP A 38 -6.53 -35.64 36.80
C ASP A 38 -6.25 -36.38 35.46
N ALA A 39 -5.03 -36.92 35.30
CA ALA A 39 -4.64 -38.09 34.50
C ALA A 39 -4.57 -38.04 32.94
N ASN A 40 -3.37 -38.42 32.46
CA ASN A 40 -3.09 -39.38 31.36
C ASN A 40 -3.32 -38.93 29.88
N ILE A 41 -2.63 -39.50 28.87
CA ILE A 41 -1.73 -40.69 28.83
C ILE A 41 -0.62 -40.55 27.74
N ASP A 42 0.42 -41.41 27.82
CA ASP A 42 1.44 -41.88 26.84
C ASP A 42 1.61 -41.23 25.44
N GLY A 43 2.81 -41.13 24.85
CA GLY A 43 4.13 -41.57 25.32
C GLY A 43 5.28 -41.60 24.28
N ARG A 44 6.49 -41.80 24.81
CA ARG A 44 7.82 -42.16 24.23
C ARG A 44 7.87 -43.13 23.01
N PRO A 45 9.05 -43.37 22.36
CA PRO A 45 10.29 -42.54 22.23
C PRO A 45 11.04 -42.64 20.85
N GLY A 46 12.13 -41.85 20.70
CA GLY A 46 13.36 -42.24 19.98
C GLY A 46 13.42 -41.98 18.46
N ASP A 47 14.59 -41.99 17.81
CA ASP A 47 15.98 -42.03 18.33
C ASP A 47 17.00 -41.54 17.27
N GLY A 48 17.98 -40.71 17.68
CA GLY A 48 19.20 -40.35 16.91
C GLY A 48 19.04 -39.38 15.73
N GLY A 49 20.03 -38.52 15.39
CA GLY A 49 21.28 -38.17 16.08
C GLY A 49 22.49 -38.07 15.15
N ILE A 50 23.45 -37.19 15.52
CA ILE A 50 24.80 -36.99 14.90
C ILE A 50 24.77 -36.28 13.53
N ASP A 51 25.69 -35.40 13.11
CA ASP A 51 26.55 -34.34 13.71
C ASP A 51 27.43 -33.76 12.55
N SER A 52 28.03 -32.59 12.73
CA SER A 52 29.22 -32.08 12.02
C SER A 52 29.15 -31.73 10.51
N ASN A 53 28.90 -30.44 10.23
CA ASN A 53 29.89 -29.45 9.74
C ASN A 53 30.95 -29.76 8.65
N ILE A 54 31.29 -28.67 7.92
CA ILE A 54 32.60 -28.25 7.34
C ILE A 54 32.89 -28.45 5.83
N ASP A 55 33.28 -27.30 5.25
CA ASP A 55 34.08 -26.96 4.06
C ASP A 55 33.82 -27.47 2.63
N ALA A 56 33.77 -26.47 1.75
CA ALA A 56 33.80 -26.54 0.31
C ALA A 56 35.17 -26.93 -0.30
N ARG A 57 35.16 -27.42 -1.55
CA ARG A 57 35.89 -26.81 -2.70
C ARG A 57 35.49 -27.43 -4.07
N PRO A 58 35.78 -26.76 -5.21
CA PRO A 58 35.25 -27.09 -6.54
C PRO A 58 36.21 -27.91 -7.42
N ILE A 59 35.78 -28.26 -8.65
CA ILE A 59 36.60 -28.86 -9.71
C ILE A 59 36.28 -28.21 -11.08
N ASP A 60 37.32 -27.98 -11.90
CA ASP A 60 37.30 -27.40 -13.26
C ASP A 60 36.90 -28.37 -14.39
N GLY A 61 36.55 -27.82 -15.57
CA GLY A 61 36.66 -28.54 -16.86
C GLY A 61 35.89 -27.90 -18.04
N GLY A 62 36.55 -27.64 -19.17
CA GLY A 62 35.93 -27.11 -20.40
C GLY A 62 36.80 -27.29 -21.66
N ILE A 63 36.42 -26.63 -22.78
CA ILE A 63 37.07 -26.67 -24.14
C ILE A 63 36.74 -28.00 -24.89
N ASP A 64 36.51 -28.10 -26.21
CA ASP A 64 36.69 -27.21 -27.38
C ASP A 64 35.45 -27.20 -28.34
N SER A 65 35.65 -26.82 -29.62
CA SER A 65 34.68 -26.29 -30.57
C SER A 65 34.56 -27.03 -31.92
N ASN A 66 33.50 -26.69 -32.68
CA ASN A 66 33.34 -26.78 -34.14
C ASN A 66 33.36 -28.13 -34.89
N ILE A 67 32.26 -28.42 -35.62
CA ILE A 67 32.27 -28.96 -36.99
C ILE A 67 30.95 -28.58 -37.72
N ASP A 68 30.95 -28.62 -39.06
CA ASP A 68 30.03 -27.87 -39.96
C ASP A 68 28.84 -28.69 -40.55
N ALA A 69 27.95 -27.99 -41.27
CA ALA A 69 26.54 -28.33 -41.53
C ALA A 69 26.19 -29.27 -42.72
N SER A 70 24.94 -29.75 -42.72
CA SER A 70 24.07 -30.00 -43.92
C SER A 70 22.71 -30.61 -43.48
N LEU A 71 21.55 -30.43 -44.14
CA LEU A 71 21.08 -29.57 -45.26
C LEU A 71 19.52 -29.66 -45.35
N ILE A 72 18.86 -28.69 -46.01
CA ILE A 72 17.53 -28.79 -46.70
C ILE A 72 16.27 -29.03 -45.81
N ASP A 73 15.12 -28.34 -45.98
CA ASP A 73 14.72 -27.16 -46.78
C ASP A 73 13.48 -26.50 -46.14
N ALA A 74 13.21 -25.23 -46.49
CA ALA A 74 11.91 -24.56 -46.31
C ALA A 74 11.45 -23.99 -47.68
N PRO A 75 10.14 -23.73 -47.93
CA PRO A 75 9.69 -22.34 -47.74
C PRO A 75 8.18 -22.08 -47.49
N LEU A 76 7.91 -21.07 -46.64
CA LEU A 76 7.06 -19.87 -46.85
C LEU A 76 5.52 -19.91 -47.14
N ILE A 77 4.88 -18.88 -46.56
CA ILE A 77 3.88 -17.92 -47.13
C ILE A 77 2.37 -18.03 -46.78
N ASP A 78 1.85 -16.85 -46.39
CA ASP A 78 0.49 -16.27 -46.32
C ASP A 78 -0.67 -16.87 -45.50
N ALA A 79 -1.31 -15.95 -44.77
CA ALA A 79 -2.68 -15.96 -44.22
C ALA A 79 -3.61 -15.16 -45.19
N PRO A 80 -4.92 -14.87 -44.95
CA PRO A 80 -5.68 -15.01 -43.69
C PRO A 80 -7.19 -15.39 -43.80
N MET A 81 -7.89 -15.29 -42.64
CA MET A 81 -9.30 -14.87 -42.45
C MET A 81 -10.51 -15.84 -42.60
N ILE A 82 -11.32 -15.85 -41.51
CA ILE A 82 -12.81 -15.81 -41.43
C ILE A 82 -13.62 -17.14 -41.43
N ASP A 83 -13.94 -17.58 -40.19
CA ASP A 83 -15.30 -17.81 -39.62
C ASP A 83 -16.10 -19.15 -39.81
N ALA A 84 -17.07 -19.36 -38.91
CA ALA A 84 -18.22 -20.30 -38.88
C ALA A 84 -18.10 -21.74 -38.28
N MET A 85 -18.17 -21.83 -36.94
CA MET A 85 -19.15 -22.55 -36.08
C MET A 85 -19.62 -24.03 -36.31
N ILE A 86 -19.85 -24.75 -35.17
CA ILE A 86 -20.73 -25.94 -34.90
C ILE A 86 -20.22 -27.31 -35.47
N ASP A 87 -20.20 -28.45 -34.74
CA ASP A 87 -21.27 -29.18 -34.01
C ASP A 87 -20.75 -30.19 -32.92
N ALA A 88 -21.64 -30.91 -32.17
CA ALA A 88 -21.34 -31.88 -31.07
C ALA A 88 -21.43 -33.40 -31.48
N PRO A 89 -22.14 -34.39 -30.83
CA PRO A 89 -22.25 -34.94 -29.44
C PRO A 89 -22.04 -36.52 -29.33
N VAL A 90 -22.96 -37.38 -28.77
CA VAL A 90 -23.08 -38.92 -28.72
C VAL A 90 -22.49 -39.68 -27.47
N MET A 91 -22.93 -40.82 -26.83
CA MET A 91 -24.14 -41.69 -26.45
C MET A 91 -23.60 -42.99 -25.68
N ILE A 92 -24.15 -43.90 -24.80
CA ILE A 92 -25.33 -44.25 -23.89
C ILE A 92 -24.84 -45.26 -22.76
N ASP A 93 -25.49 -45.68 -21.63
CA ASP A 93 -26.87 -45.66 -21.02
C ASP A 93 -26.91 -45.82 -19.44
N ALA A 94 -28.08 -45.92 -18.73
CA ALA A 94 -28.25 -45.99 -17.23
C ALA A 94 -29.40 -46.92 -16.69
N PRO A 95 -29.44 -47.40 -15.40
CA PRO A 95 -30.63 -48.16 -14.90
C PRO A 95 -31.07 -48.12 -13.38
N MET A 96 -32.35 -47.76 -13.16
CA MET A 96 -33.41 -48.41 -12.30
C MET A 96 -33.20 -48.60 -10.76
N ILE A 97 -34.20 -48.85 -9.87
CA ILE A 97 -35.53 -49.55 -9.82
C ILE A 97 -36.43 -48.75 -8.79
N ASP A 98 -37.79 -48.73 -8.66
CA ASP A 98 -38.92 -49.69 -8.82
C ASP A 98 -40.25 -49.00 -9.34
N ALA A 99 -41.44 -49.37 -8.83
CA ALA A 99 -42.81 -49.02 -9.23
C ALA A 99 -43.76 -48.92 -7.98
N PRO A 100 -45.14 -49.00 -8.03
CA PRO A 100 -46.11 -49.02 -9.16
C PRO A 100 -47.41 -48.18 -8.97
N VAL A 101 -48.29 -48.17 -10.00
CA VAL A 101 -49.79 -48.31 -10.02
C VAL A 101 -50.41 -47.63 -11.26
N MET A 102 -51.52 -48.17 -11.81
CA MET A 102 -52.23 -47.67 -13.00
C MET A 102 -53.70 -47.30 -12.74
N ILE A 103 -54.31 -46.50 -13.63
CA ILE A 103 -55.67 -46.72 -14.18
C ILE A 103 -55.90 -45.91 -15.48
N ASP A 104 -56.88 -46.33 -16.29
CA ASP A 104 -57.10 -45.96 -17.71
C ASP A 104 -58.29 -44.99 -17.92
N ALA A 105 -58.18 -44.09 -18.92
CA ALA A 105 -59.31 -43.48 -19.64
C ALA A 105 -58.88 -42.80 -20.98
N ARG A 106 -59.67 -43.00 -22.04
CA ARG A 106 -59.61 -42.38 -23.39
C ARG A 106 -61.05 -42.38 -23.98
N PRO A 107 -61.33 -41.71 -25.13
CA PRO A 107 -60.78 -40.47 -25.69
C PRO A 107 -61.91 -39.49 -26.14
N ASP A 108 -61.56 -38.39 -26.81
CA ASP A 108 -62.34 -37.90 -27.96
C ASP A 108 -61.43 -37.09 -28.92
N ALA A 109 -61.87 -36.88 -30.17
CA ALA A 109 -61.05 -36.39 -31.31
C ALA A 109 -61.84 -35.33 -32.15
N PRO A 110 -61.42 -34.86 -33.35
CA PRO A 110 -60.15 -35.06 -34.09
C PRO A 110 -59.57 -33.75 -34.72
N VAL A 111 -58.47 -33.86 -35.48
CA VAL A 111 -58.34 -33.45 -36.90
C VAL A 111 -56.89 -33.75 -37.36
N MET A 112 -56.71 -34.29 -38.56
CA MET A 112 -55.37 -34.50 -39.14
C MET A 112 -55.07 -33.44 -40.21
N VAL A 113 -53.82 -33.02 -40.26
CA VAL A 113 -53.17 -32.44 -41.45
C VAL A 113 -51.97 -33.33 -41.77
N ASP A 114 -51.73 -33.58 -43.05
CA ASP A 114 -50.76 -34.57 -43.53
C ASP A 114 -49.31 -34.10 -43.30
N ALA A 115 -48.46 -34.98 -42.74
CA ALA A 115 -47.06 -34.69 -42.43
C ALA A 115 -46.21 -35.98 -42.50
N SER A 116 -45.05 -35.89 -43.14
CA SER A 116 -44.12 -37.01 -43.37
C SER A 116 -43.48 -37.50 -42.05
N PRO A 117 -43.25 -38.82 -41.87
CA PRO A 117 -42.80 -39.36 -40.57
C PRO A 117 -41.32 -39.16 -40.22
N ASP A 118 -40.50 -38.65 -41.15
CA ASP A 118 -39.03 -38.59 -41.02
C ASP A 118 -38.53 -37.16 -40.69
N ALA A 119 -38.93 -36.62 -39.53
CA ALA A 119 -38.39 -35.36 -38.99
C ALA A 119 -38.03 -35.52 -37.51
N ALA A 120 -36.74 -35.57 -37.21
CA ALA A 120 -36.24 -35.52 -35.84
C ALA A 120 -36.40 -34.10 -35.25
N PRO A 121 -36.58 -33.96 -33.92
CA PRO A 121 -36.59 -32.64 -33.28
C PRO A 121 -35.23 -31.94 -33.44
N MET A 122 -35.26 -30.66 -33.78
CA MET A 122 -34.05 -29.81 -33.80
C MET A 122 -33.75 -29.33 -32.38
N CYS A 123 -32.56 -29.64 -31.89
CA CYS A 123 -32.08 -29.19 -30.57
C CYS A 123 -31.21 -27.93 -30.69
N ALA A 124 -30.85 -27.32 -29.55
CA ALA A 124 -29.82 -26.29 -29.53
C ALA A 124 -28.44 -26.87 -29.91
N PRO A 125 -27.48 -26.08 -30.43
CA PRO A 125 -26.17 -26.60 -30.87
C PRO A 125 -25.27 -27.19 -29.77
N THR A 126 -25.65 -27.04 -28.50
CA THR A 126 -25.00 -27.64 -27.32
C THR A 126 -25.71 -28.89 -26.81
N GLU A 127 -26.87 -29.24 -27.37
CA GLU A 127 -27.72 -30.36 -26.93
C GLU A 127 -27.78 -31.48 -27.97
N GLN A 128 -28.16 -32.68 -27.53
CA GLN A 128 -28.43 -33.81 -28.42
C GLN A 128 -29.84 -34.39 -28.21
N VAL A 129 -30.41 -34.92 -29.29
CA VAL A 129 -31.57 -35.83 -29.22
C VAL A 129 -31.19 -37.14 -28.51
N CYS A 130 -31.48 -37.21 -27.21
CA CYS A 130 -31.33 -38.38 -26.36
C CYS A 130 -32.71 -39.00 -26.08
N ASN A 131 -32.91 -40.29 -26.38
CA ASN A 131 -34.22 -40.96 -26.23
C ASN A 131 -35.43 -40.22 -26.86
N GLY A 132 -35.18 -39.35 -27.86
CA GLY A 132 -36.20 -38.53 -28.52
C GLY A 132 -36.45 -37.14 -27.93
N MET A 133 -35.71 -36.73 -26.89
CA MET A 133 -35.76 -35.39 -26.29
C MET A 133 -34.39 -34.70 -26.39
N CYS A 134 -34.35 -33.38 -26.47
CA CYS A 134 -33.09 -32.64 -26.41
C CYS A 134 -32.51 -32.70 -24.99
N THR A 135 -31.19 -32.81 -24.87
CA THR A 135 -30.49 -32.83 -23.58
C THR A 135 -29.05 -32.36 -23.77
N ASP A 136 -28.60 -31.43 -22.94
CA ASP A 136 -27.19 -31.09 -22.79
C ASP A 136 -26.42 -32.25 -22.15
N THR A 137 -25.48 -32.82 -22.90
CA THR A 137 -24.65 -33.93 -22.43
C THR A 137 -23.46 -33.48 -21.59
N SER A 138 -23.22 -32.18 -21.43
CA SER A 138 -22.14 -31.64 -20.61
C SER A 138 -22.52 -31.49 -19.13
N THR A 139 -23.81 -31.32 -18.80
CA THR A 139 -24.31 -31.12 -17.42
C THR A 139 -25.30 -32.18 -16.93
N ASN A 140 -26.01 -32.91 -17.80
CA ASN A 140 -27.06 -33.81 -17.35
C ASN A 140 -26.48 -35.11 -16.70
N PRO A 141 -26.75 -35.41 -15.41
CA PRO A 141 -26.15 -36.56 -14.71
C PRO A 141 -26.59 -37.92 -15.25
N SER A 142 -27.73 -38.00 -15.92
CA SER A 142 -28.20 -39.23 -16.57
C SER A 142 -27.74 -39.34 -18.02
N HIS A 143 -27.05 -38.34 -18.58
CA HIS A 143 -26.69 -38.21 -20.00
C HIS A 143 -25.28 -37.62 -20.18
N CYS A 144 -24.31 -38.02 -19.35
CA CYS A 144 -23.05 -37.31 -19.16
C CYS A 144 -21.93 -37.70 -20.14
N GLY A 145 -21.33 -36.69 -20.78
CA GLY A 145 -20.36 -36.81 -21.88
C GLY A 145 -20.95 -37.33 -23.18
N ALA A 146 -22.17 -37.84 -23.10
CA ALA A 146 -22.81 -38.75 -24.03
C ALA A 146 -24.26 -38.94 -23.56
N CYS A 147 -25.26 -38.76 -24.43
CA CYS A 147 -26.67 -39.07 -24.12
C CYS A 147 -26.82 -40.37 -23.33
N ASN A 148 -27.75 -40.44 -22.38
CA ASN A 148 -28.05 -41.56 -21.49
C ASN A 148 -26.89 -42.11 -20.63
N THR A 149 -25.62 -41.74 -20.86
CA THR A 149 -24.48 -42.27 -20.10
C THR A 149 -24.55 -41.79 -18.64
N GLY A 150 -25.09 -42.65 -17.79
CA GLY A 150 -25.48 -42.26 -16.43
C GLY A 150 -24.30 -42.22 -15.46
N CYS A 151 -24.13 -41.10 -14.78
CA CYS A 151 -23.28 -41.01 -13.61
C CYS A 151 -23.86 -41.90 -12.49
N GLY A 152 -23.07 -42.90 -12.07
CA GLY A 152 -23.45 -43.78 -10.97
C GLY A 152 -23.65 -43.00 -9.68
N ALA A 153 -24.52 -43.50 -8.79
CA ALA A 153 -24.92 -42.82 -7.56
C ALA A 153 -23.72 -42.27 -6.76
N GLY A 154 -23.78 -40.99 -6.37
CA GLY A 154 -22.67 -40.25 -5.75
C GLY A 154 -21.77 -39.49 -6.72
N ASN A 155 -22.12 -39.45 -8.02
CA ASN A 155 -21.42 -38.67 -9.04
C ASN A 155 -22.40 -37.72 -9.75
N SER A 156 -21.90 -36.55 -10.17
CA SER A 156 -22.57 -35.53 -10.97
C SER A 156 -21.83 -35.33 -12.29
N CYS A 157 -22.53 -34.90 -13.34
CA CYS A 157 -21.86 -34.55 -14.59
C CYS A 157 -21.16 -33.19 -14.44
N GLN A 158 -19.97 -33.09 -15.01
CA GLN A 158 -19.11 -31.89 -15.00
C GLN A 158 -18.42 -31.78 -16.36
N SER A 159 -18.87 -30.85 -17.20
CA SER A 159 -18.34 -30.64 -18.56
C SER A 159 -18.16 -31.93 -19.35
N GLY A 160 -19.16 -32.82 -19.27
CA GLY A 160 -19.15 -34.12 -19.96
C GLY A 160 -18.37 -35.25 -19.28
N LEU A 161 -17.96 -35.10 -18.02
CA LEU A 161 -17.34 -36.17 -17.23
C LEU A 161 -18.12 -36.41 -15.93
N CYS A 162 -18.37 -37.69 -15.61
CA CYS A 162 -18.97 -38.05 -14.33
C CYS A 162 -17.94 -37.95 -13.20
N CYS A 163 -18.02 -36.88 -12.42
CA CYS A 163 -17.17 -36.65 -11.26
C CYS A 163 -17.91 -36.93 -9.95
N PRO A 164 -17.22 -37.38 -8.89
CA PRO A 164 -17.80 -37.47 -7.55
C PRO A 164 -18.45 -36.14 -7.16
N THR A 165 -19.65 -36.18 -6.57
CA THR A 165 -20.41 -34.96 -6.26
C THR A 165 -19.59 -34.02 -5.37
N GLY A 166 -19.39 -32.78 -5.85
CA GLY A 166 -18.48 -31.79 -5.22
C GLY A 166 -17.06 -31.76 -5.77
N GLN A 167 -16.77 -32.46 -6.87
CA GLN A 167 -15.53 -32.32 -7.66
C GLN A 167 -15.81 -31.74 -9.04
N THR A 168 -14.88 -30.94 -9.55
CA THR A 168 -14.93 -30.30 -10.87
C THR A 168 -14.11 -31.08 -11.90
N ASN A 169 -14.53 -31.08 -13.16
CA ASN A 169 -13.75 -31.64 -14.26
C ASN A 169 -12.72 -30.63 -14.76
N CYS A 170 -11.46 -30.84 -14.41
CA CYS A 170 -10.33 -30.07 -14.93
C CYS A 170 -9.63 -30.86 -16.04
N ASN A 171 -9.89 -30.48 -17.29
CA ASN A 171 -9.25 -31.03 -18.50
C ASN A 171 -9.28 -32.58 -18.57
N GLY A 172 -10.41 -33.19 -18.20
CA GLY A 172 -10.61 -34.64 -18.20
C GLY A 172 -10.28 -35.34 -16.87
N THR A 173 -9.91 -34.60 -15.83
CA THR A 173 -9.62 -35.14 -14.49
C THR A 173 -10.57 -34.53 -13.46
N CYS A 174 -11.29 -35.38 -12.73
CA CYS A 174 -12.14 -34.95 -11.62
C CYS A 174 -11.28 -34.59 -10.40
N VAL A 175 -11.44 -33.37 -9.88
CA VAL A 175 -10.64 -32.84 -8.77
C VAL A 175 -11.50 -31.99 -7.83
N ASN A 176 -11.21 -32.04 -6.53
CA ASN A 176 -11.80 -31.12 -5.57
C ASN A 176 -10.99 -29.80 -5.55
N LEU A 177 -11.56 -28.72 -6.08
CA LEU A 177 -10.91 -27.41 -6.11
C LEU A 177 -10.62 -26.84 -4.71
N THR A 178 -11.30 -27.33 -3.66
CA THR A 178 -11.09 -26.86 -2.29
C THR A 178 -9.91 -27.52 -1.57
N THR A 179 -9.36 -28.63 -2.11
CA THR A 179 -8.30 -29.43 -1.46
C THR A 179 -7.23 -30.00 -2.40
N ASN A 180 -7.27 -29.78 -3.72
CA ASN A 180 -6.27 -30.32 -4.65
C ASN A 180 -5.15 -29.28 -4.90
N PRO A 181 -3.89 -29.54 -4.48
CA PRO A 181 -2.80 -28.57 -4.65
C PRO A 181 -2.43 -28.31 -6.11
N ASN A 182 -2.81 -29.15 -7.07
CA ASN A 182 -2.55 -28.90 -8.50
C ASN A 182 -3.67 -28.11 -9.22
N TYR A 183 -4.80 -27.88 -8.53
CA TYR A 183 -6.04 -27.32 -9.10
C TYR A 183 -6.80 -26.55 -8.03
N CYS A 184 -6.14 -25.63 -7.32
CA CYS A 184 -6.72 -24.98 -6.14
C CYS A 184 -7.55 -23.76 -6.51
N GLY A 185 -8.84 -23.76 -6.15
CA GLY A 185 -9.81 -22.72 -6.50
C GLY A 185 -10.19 -22.66 -7.99
N SER A 186 -9.28 -23.00 -8.91
CA SER A 186 -9.59 -23.19 -10.33
C SER A 186 -8.72 -24.27 -10.99
N CYS A 187 -9.16 -24.72 -12.16
CA CYS A 187 -8.47 -25.76 -12.95
C CYS A 187 -7.09 -25.39 -13.49
N ASN A 188 -6.61 -24.16 -13.29
CA ASN A 188 -5.32 -23.67 -13.81
C ASN A 188 -4.37 -23.14 -12.70
N ILE A 189 -4.77 -23.22 -11.43
CA ILE A 189 -3.97 -22.76 -10.28
C ILE A 189 -3.35 -23.99 -9.60
N ALA A 190 -2.03 -24.12 -9.70
CA ALA A 190 -1.26 -25.09 -8.92
C ALA A 190 -0.48 -24.34 -7.82
N CYS A 191 -0.65 -24.79 -6.58
CA CYS A 191 0.11 -24.33 -5.43
C CYS A 191 1.58 -24.75 -5.56
N THR A 192 2.49 -23.96 -4.99
CA THR A 192 3.91 -24.29 -4.97
C THR A 192 4.20 -25.47 -4.02
N SER A 193 5.42 -26.00 -4.04
CA SER A 193 5.82 -27.17 -3.23
C SER A 193 5.68 -26.99 -1.72
N ASN A 194 5.48 -25.76 -1.24
CA ASN A 194 5.44 -25.39 0.16
C ASN A 194 4.02 -24.99 0.62
N GLU A 195 3.02 -25.19 -0.24
CA GLU A 195 1.64 -24.75 -0.04
C GLU A 195 0.67 -25.94 -0.19
N THR A 196 -0.44 -25.88 0.54
CA THR A 196 -1.56 -26.82 0.42
C THR A 196 -2.80 -26.06 0.00
N CYS A 197 -3.63 -26.69 -0.84
CA CYS A 197 -4.93 -26.14 -1.14
C CYS A 197 -5.85 -26.30 0.07
N THR A 198 -6.36 -25.20 0.60
CA THR A 198 -7.33 -25.18 1.69
C THR A 198 -8.40 -24.13 1.41
N GLY A 199 -9.66 -24.53 1.30
CA GLY A 199 -10.77 -23.60 1.09
C GLY A 199 -10.68 -22.82 -0.22
N SER A 200 -10.21 -23.48 -1.29
CA SER A 200 -10.00 -22.90 -2.63
C SER A 200 -8.88 -21.85 -2.74
N SER A 201 -8.04 -21.70 -1.70
CA SER A 201 -6.82 -20.90 -1.76
C SER A 201 -5.57 -21.76 -1.53
N CYS A 202 -4.48 -21.44 -2.22
CA CYS A 202 -3.15 -21.96 -1.87
C CYS A 202 -2.72 -21.27 -0.57
N GLN A 203 -2.46 -22.07 0.46
CA GLN A 203 -2.10 -21.60 1.79
C GLN A 203 -0.78 -22.25 2.21
N PRO A 204 0.15 -21.52 2.86
CA PRO A 204 1.42 -22.09 3.31
C PRO A 204 1.22 -23.32 4.19
N ILE A 205 2.02 -24.37 3.96
CA ILE A 205 2.04 -25.54 4.85
C ILE A 205 2.83 -25.17 6.11
N CYS A 206 2.12 -24.72 7.14
CA CYS A 206 2.71 -24.54 8.45
C CYS A 206 3.11 -25.89 9.04
N SER A 207 4.41 -26.06 9.30
CA SER A 207 4.99 -27.22 9.98
C SER A 207 4.32 -27.47 11.33
N SER A 208 4.25 -28.73 11.77
CA SER A 208 3.65 -29.09 13.05
C SER A 208 4.32 -28.36 14.22
N GLY A 209 3.63 -27.35 14.77
CA GLY A 209 4.13 -26.45 15.81
C GLY A 209 3.88 -24.97 15.48
N THR A 210 3.87 -24.60 14.20
CA THR A 210 3.58 -23.22 13.77
C THR A 210 2.11 -23.03 13.38
N SER A 211 1.62 -21.80 13.55
CA SER A 211 0.29 -21.35 13.16
C SER A 211 0.39 -20.34 12.02
N LEU A 212 -0.65 -20.25 11.18
CA LEU A 212 -0.70 -19.26 10.11
C LEU A 212 -1.08 -17.88 10.68
N CYS A 213 -0.14 -16.96 10.63
CA CYS A 213 -0.28 -15.56 11.04
C CYS A 213 -0.15 -14.69 9.79
N GLY A 214 -1.30 -14.20 9.28
CA GLY A 214 -1.37 -13.57 7.97
C GLY A 214 -1.02 -14.57 6.85
N SER A 215 -0.01 -14.25 6.04
CA SER A 215 0.56 -15.14 5.01
C SER A 215 1.81 -15.90 5.46
N THR A 216 2.18 -15.83 6.74
CA THR A 216 3.43 -16.39 7.30
C THR A 216 3.16 -17.42 8.40
N CYS A 217 3.96 -18.48 8.46
CA CYS A 217 3.82 -19.52 9.49
C CYS A 217 4.75 -19.27 10.68
N SER A 218 4.17 -19.01 11.84
CA SER A 218 4.86 -18.55 13.05
C SER A 218 4.64 -19.47 14.25
N ASP A 219 5.68 -19.72 15.04
CA ASP A 219 5.56 -20.52 16.27
C ASP A 219 5.01 -19.64 17.40
N LEU A 220 3.71 -19.76 17.71
CA LEU A 220 3.09 -19.02 18.81
C LEU A 220 3.68 -19.33 20.20
N GLN A 221 4.63 -20.26 20.32
CA GLN A 221 5.35 -20.56 21.56
C GLN A 221 6.73 -19.90 21.66
N THR A 222 7.33 -19.47 20.54
CA THR A 222 8.72 -18.95 20.48
C THR A 222 8.94 -17.75 19.54
N ASP A 223 8.00 -17.40 18.67
CA ASP A 223 8.08 -16.24 17.77
C ASP A 223 7.82 -14.94 18.55
N GLU A 224 8.84 -14.08 18.61
CA GLU A 224 8.82 -12.78 19.29
C GLU A 224 7.87 -11.76 18.65
N LEU A 225 7.43 -11.94 17.40
CA LEU A 225 6.45 -11.07 16.74
C LEU A 225 5.00 -11.59 16.88
N HIS A 226 4.83 -12.85 17.26
CA HIS A 226 3.54 -13.56 17.25
C HIS A 226 3.32 -14.38 18.54
N CYS A 227 3.74 -13.87 19.68
CA CYS A 227 3.84 -14.64 20.91
C CYS A 227 2.47 -14.93 21.55
N GLY A 228 2.06 -16.19 21.58
CA GLY A 228 0.75 -16.63 22.09
C GLY A 228 -0.42 -16.32 21.15
N THR A 229 -0.36 -15.23 20.39
CA THR A 229 -1.32 -14.89 19.32
C THR A 229 -0.63 -14.24 18.12
N CYS A 230 -1.23 -14.38 16.93
CA CYS A 230 -0.75 -13.80 15.67
C CYS A 230 -0.74 -12.25 15.57
N THR A 231 -0.92 -11.52 16.68
CA THR A 231 -0.81 -10.06 16.73
C THR A 231 -0.02 -9.56 17.95
N THR A 232 0.62 -10.45 18.71
CA THR A 232 1.31 -10.12 19.97
C THR A 232 2.82 -10.13 19.79
N ALA A 233 3.36 -9.01 19.32
CA ALA A 233 4.81 -8.78 19.36
C ALA A 233 5.27 -8.50 20.79
N CYS A 234 6.40 -9.08 21.17
CA CYS A 234 7.03 -8.88 22.47
C CYS A 234 7.78 -7.54 22.52
N PRO A 235 7.73 -6.80 23.65
CA PRO A 235 8.60 -5.65 23.88
C PRO A 235 10.08 -5.99 23.78
N ALA A 236 10.90 -5.01 23.41
CA ALA A 236 12.35 -5.20 23.29
C ALA A 236 12.96 -5.69 24.62
N GLY A 237 13.66 -6.83 24.57
CA GLY A 237 14.25 -7.49 25.74
C GLY A 237 13.40 -8.62 26.35
N GLU A 238 12.19 -8.86 25.85
CA GLU A 238 11.36 -10.02 26.20
C GLU A 238 11.47 -11.13 25.15
N LEU A 239 11.69 -12.37 25.61
CA LEU A 239 11.59 -13.55 24.74
C LEU A 239 10.18 -14.13 24.82
N CYS A 240 9.66 -14.60 23.68
CA CYS A 240 8.48 -15.44 23.69
C CYS A 240 8.80 -16.80 24.31
N THR A 241 8.19 -17.09 25.47
CA THR A 241 8.36 -18.39 26.14
C THR A 241 6.99 -18.99 26.42
N THR A 242 6.68 -20.13 25.79
CA THR A 242 5.40 -20.85 25.94
C THR A 242 4.15 -20.01 25.59
N GLY A 243 4.30 -19.05 24.68
CA GLY A 243 3.21 -18.17 24.26
C GLY A 243 2.89 -17.06 25.26
N SER A 244 3.90 -16.58 25.98
CA SER A 244 3.84 -15.30 26.69
C SER A 244 5.20 -14.62 26.60
N CYS A 245 5.19 -13.30 26.41
CA CYS A 245 6.39 -12.48 26.45
C CYS A 245 6.90 -12.41 27.90
N THR A 246 8.19 -12.70 28.07
CA THR A 246 8.82 -12.85 29.39
C THR A 246 10.24 -12.30 29.39
N CYS A 247 10.60 -11.60 30.47
CA CYS A 247 11.99 -11.30 30.79
C CYS A 247 12.75 -12.62 30.99
N ALA A 248 13.82 -12.84 30.24
CA ALA A 248 14.43 -14.16 30.08
C ALA A 248 15.94 -14.08 29.82
N GLY A 249 16.60 -15.25 29.79
CA GLY A 249 18.03 -15.35 29.49
C GLY A 249 18.90 -14.66 30.55
N LEU A 250 19.63 -13.62 30.14
CA LEU A 250 20.48 -12.83 31.02
C LEU A 250 19.76 -11.66 31.71
N THR A 251 18.47 -11.43 31.42
CA THR A 251 17.65 -10.33 31.97
C THR A 251 16.28 -10.85 32.45
N PRO A 252 16.21 -11.51 33.61
CA PRO A 252 14.99 -12.17 34.11
C PRO A 252 13.98 -11.25 34.83
N ASP A 253 14.37 -10.03 35.22
CA ASP A 253 13.59 -9.14 36.09
C ASP A 253 12.87 -8.05 35.29
N ARG A 254 11.59 -7.79 35.60
CA ARG A 254 10.81 -6.73 34.96
C ARG A 254 10.84 -5.43 35.77
N CYS A 255 11.37 -4.37 35.18
CA CYS A 255 11.37 -3.01 35.73
C CYS A 255 10.52 -2.08 34.85
N GLY A 256 9.22 -2.01 35.17
CA GLY A 256 8.25 -1.28 34.36
C GLY A 256 7.99 -1.99 33.02
N THR A 257 8.34 -1.32 31.92
CA THR A 257 8.24 -1.86 30.55
C THR A 257 9.50 -2.57 30.07
N GLU A 258 10.60 -2.53 30.84
CA GLU A 258 11.91 -3.02 30.43
C GLU A 258 12.31 -4.28 31.24
N CYS A 259 13.15 -5.12 30.64
CA CYS A 259 13.74 -6.29 31.29
C CYS A 259 15.21 -6.04 31.64
N THR A 260 15.58 -6.39 32.86
CA THR A 260 16.91 -6.19 33.46
C THR A 260 17.30 -7.45 34.25
N ASN A 261 18.48 -7.44 34.88
CA ASN A 261 18.92 -8.45 35.83
C ASN A 261 19.38 -7.77 37.11
N MET A 262 18.52 -7.77 38.12
CA MET A 262 18.80 -7.07 39.37
C MET A 262 19.98 -7.70 40.15
N ASP A 263 20.48 -8.88 39.76
CA ASP A 263 21.69 -9.49 40.34
C ASP A 263 23.01 -8.97 39.75
N ILE A 264 23.03 -8.40 38.54
CA ILE A 264 24.26 -7.95 37.84
C ILE A 264 24.18 -6.59 37.11
N ASP A 265 23.00 -6.07 36.83
CA ASP A 265 22.82 -4.74 36.23
C ASP A 265 23.23 -3.66 37.25
N THR A 266 24.11 -2.75 36.82
CA THR A 266 24.55 -1.61 37.63
C THR A 266 23.46 -0.57 37.83
N ASP A 267 22.48 -0.43 36.93
CA ASP A 267 21.47 0.64 37.01
C ASP A 267 20.19 0.21 37.74
N ASN A 268 20.00 -1.10 37.95
CA ASN A 268 18.83 -1.70 38.59
C ASN A 268 19.20 -2.67 39.74
N CYS A 269 20.34 -2.45 40.39
CA CYS A 269 20.94 -3.44 41.29
C CYS A 269 20.08 -3.73 42.54
N GLY A 270 19.54 -4.95 42.65
CA GLY A 270 18.68 -5.42 43.74
C GLY A 270 17.27 -4.82 43.77
N ALA A 271 17.02 -3.76 43.01
CA ALA A 271 15.73 -3.12 42.83
C ALA A 271 15.76 -2.18 41.61
N CYS A 272 14.65 -2.08 40.88
CA CYS A 272 14.49 -1.17 39.75
C CYS A 272 14.90 0.28 40.06
N GLY A 273 15.76 0.86 39.23
CA GLY A 273 16.30 2.21 39.36
C GLY A 273 17.29 2.42 40.51
N ASN A 274 17.75 1.35 41.19
CA ASN A 274 18.79 1.45 42.22
C ASN A 274 20.19 1.42 41.60
N ALA A 275 20.55 2.52 40.92
CA ALA A 275 21.82 2.65 40.22
C ALA A 275 23.03 2.70 41.17
N CYS A 276 24.04 1.87 40.87
CA CYS A 276 25.31 1.83 41.57
C CYS A 276 26.14 3.09 41.27
N ALA A 277 26.82 3.62 42.29
CA ALA A 277 27.77 4.71 42.10
C ALA A 277 28.95 4.26 41.22
N GLY A 278 29.54 5.19 40.46
CA GLY A 278 30.67 4.89 39.57
C GLY A 278 31.82 4.16 40.29
N GLY A 279 32.28 3.05 39.71
CA GLY A 279 33.29 2.14 40.30
C GLY A 279 32.72 0.94 41.06
N PHE A 280 31.40 0.81 41.20
CA PHE A 280 30.74 -0.33 41.84
C PHE A 280 30.02 -1.20 40.79
N THR A 281 30.15 -2.52 40.91
CA THR A 281 29.41 -3.51 40.12
C THR A 281 28.31 -4.17 40.96
N CYS A 282 27.20 -4.56 40.34
CA CYS A 282 26.18 -5.32 41.06
C CYS A 282 26.65 -6.77 41.26
N GLN A 283 26.49 -7.29 42.49
CA GLN A 283 26.84 -8.66 42.87
C GLN A 283 25.72 -9.27 43.69
N SER A 284 24.81 -9.99 43.04
CA SER A 284 23.63 -10.61 43.67
C SER A 284 22.79 -9.61 44.45
N GLY A 285 22.34 -8.55 43.76
CA GLY A 285 21.44 -7.53 44.30
C GLY A 285 22.10 -6.47 45.17
N VAL A 286 23.44 -6.36 45.18
CA VAL A 286 24.18 -5.39 45.99
C VAL A 286 25.34 -4.77 45.21
N CYS A 287 25.39 -3.44 45.17
CA CYS A 287 26.50 -2.68 44.58
C CYS A 287 27.78 -2.85 45.40
N CYS A 288 28.77 -3.58 44.88
CA CYS A 288 30.06 -3.82 45.50
C CYS A 288 31.19 -3.19 44.69
N GLY A 289 32.20 -2.63 45.37
CA GLY A 289 33.38 -2.10 44.69
C GLY A 289 34.22 -3.20 44.04
N ALA A 290 35.07 -2.84 43.07
CA ALA A 290 36.01 -3.77 42.46
C ALA A 290 36.83 -4.54 43.53
N GLY A 291 37.02 -5.85 43.33
CA GLY A 291 37.70 -6.74 44.28
C GLY A 291 36.91 -7.11 45.55
N GLN A 292 35.75 -6.51 45.81
CA GLN A 292 34.90 -6.88 46.94
C GLN A 292 33.97 -8.06 46.58
N THR A 293 33.50 -8.77 47.61
CA THR A 293 32.52 -9.86 47.53
C THR A 293 31.30 -9.51 48.38
N ASN A 294 30.09 -9.72 47.86
CA ASN A 294 28.86 -9.64 48.66
C ASN A 294 28.82 -10.77 49.72
N CYS A 295 28.96 -10.40 51.00
CA CYS A 295 28.88 -11.31 52.13
C CYS A 295 27.64 -11.04 52.99
N ASN A 296 26.52 -11.68 52.61
CA ASN A 296 25.21 -11.56 53.25
C ASN A 296 24.66 -10.12 53.28
N GLY A 297 24.71 -9.42 52.14
CA GLY A 297 24.22 -8.04 52.01
C GLY A 297 25.26 -6.96 52.34
N VAL A 298 26.51 -7.34 52.59
CA VAL A 298 27.61 -6.41 52.90
C VAL A 298 28.82 -6.74 52.04
N CYS A 299 29.22 -5.79 51.19
CA CYS A 299 30.40 -5.92 50.34
C CYS A 299 31.69 -5.84 51.18
N VAL A 300 32.56 -6.84 51.04
CA VAL A 300 33.86 -6.91 51.73
C VAL A 300 34.92 -7.50 50.81
N ASP A 301 36.11 -6.92 50.78
CA ASP A 301 37.27 -7.52 50.13
C ASP A 301 37.71 -8.76 50.92
N THR A 302 37.36 -9.95 50.44
CA THR A 302 37.71 -11.22 51.11
C THR A 302 39.20 -11.52 51.06
N THR A 303 40.00 -10.82 50.25
CA THR A 303 41.45 -11.03 50.17
C THR A 303 42.22 -10.34 51.31
N THR A 304 41.66 -9.27 51.90
CA THR A 304 42.29 -8.47 52.97
C THR A 304 41.43 -8.26 54.24
N ASN A 305 40.11 -8.48 54.19
CA ASN A 305 39.21 -8.25 55.32
C ASN A 305 39.38 -9.31 56.41
N ASN A 306 39.88 -8.91 57.58
CA ASN A 306 40.22 -9.83 58.67
C ASN A 306 39.03 -10.58 59.30
N SER A 307 37.79 -10.22 58.95
CA SER A 307 36.55 -10.87 59.40
C SER A 307 35.94 -11.81 58.36
N ASN A 308 36.43 -11.79 57.11
CA ASN A 308 35.84 -12.50 55.96
C ASN A 308 36.96 -13.06 55.05
N CYS A 309 38.00 -13.63 55.63
CA CYS A 309 39.23 -13.92 54.92
C CYS A 309 39.10 -15.15 54.00
N GLY A 310 39.12 -14.94 52.69
CA GLY A 310 38.96 -15.95 51.65
C GLY A 310 37.56 -16.54 51.51
N SER A 311 36.67 -16.26 52.46
CA SER A 311 35.25 -16.53 52.38
C SER A 311 34.49 -15.73 53.43
N CYS A 312 33.22 -15.48 53.18
CA CYS A 312 32.34 -14.75 54.09
C CYS A 312 32.30 -15.39 55.49
N ALA A 313 32.32 -14.53 56.51
CA ALA A 313 32.39 -14.89 57.94
C ALA A 313 33.63 -15.68 58.42
N ASN A 314 34.65 -15.89 57.56
CA ASN A 314 35.91 -16.52 57.99
C ASN A 314 36.84 -15.52 58.70
N ALA A 315 36.56 -15.24 59.97
CA ALA A 315 37.34 -14.30 60.77
C ALA A 315 38.69 -14.89 61.24
N CYS A 316 39.78 -14.14 61.05
CA CYS A 316 41.11 -14.57 61.45
C CYS A 316 41.31 -14.53 62.98
N ALA A 317 42.09 -15.49 63.49
CA ALA A 317 42.41 -15.58 64.91
C ALA A 317 43.19 -14.34 65.41
N PRO A 318 43.02 -13.92 66.68
CA PRO A 318 43.70 -12.74 67.22
C PRO A 318 45.23 -12.80 67.06
N GLY A 319 45.79 -11.82 66.35
CA GLY A 319 47.22 -11.75 66.02
C GLY A 319 47.54 -12.11 64.56
N ASN A 320 46.61 -12.70 63.82
CA ASN A 320 46.72 -12.91 62.37
C ASN A 320 46.03 -11.78 61.57
N VAL A 321 46.55 -11.55 60.37
CA VAL A 321 46.01 -10.68 59.32
C VAL A 321 45.54 -11.52 58.12
N CYS A 322 44.53 -11.04 57.39
CA CYS A 322 44.14 -11.68 56.13
C CYS A 322 45.12 -11.29 55.02
N ASN A 323 45.74 -12.31 54.42
CA ASN A 323 46.74 -12.17 53.38
C ASN A 323 46.38 -13.03 52.17
N SER A 324 45.90 -12.41 51.09
CA SER A 324 45.47 -13.09 49.87
C SER A 324 44.56 -14.29 50.19
N SER A 325 43.43 -13.98 50.83
CA SER A 325 42.39 -14.96 51.19
C SER A 325 42.82 -16.02 52.22
N THR A 326 43.98 -15.86 52.87
CA THR A 326 44.48 -16.77 53.91
C THR A 326 44.87 -16.01 55.18
N CYS A 327 44.36 -16.44 56.34
CA CYS A 327 44.76 -15.89 57.63
C CYS A 327 46.22 -16.25 57.96
N SER A 328 47.11 -15.25 57.99
CA SER A 328 48.55 -15.39 58.16
C SER A 328 49.06 -14.54 59.34
N ALA A 329 50.22 -14.88 59.91
CA ALA A 329 50.85 -14.04 60.93
C ALA A 329 51.51 -12.77 60.34
N THR A 330 51.77 -12.76 59.03
CA THR A 330 52.37 -11.66 58.28
C THR A 330 51.84 -11.63 56.85
N CYS A 331 51.86 -10.47 56.20
CA CYS A 331 51.64 -10.40 54.76
C CYS A 331 52.81 -11.03 53.98
N ASN A 332 52.51 -11.65 52.84
CA ASN A 332 53.48 -12.30 51.96
C ASN A 332 53.42 -11.66 50.56
N ALA A 333 54.56 -11.54 49.90
CA ALA A 333 54.66 -10.94 48.56
C ALA A 333 53.70 -11.61 47.55
N PRO A 334 53.03 -10.84 46.67
CA PRO A 334 53.25 -9.40 46.41
C PRO A 334 52.64 -8.44 47.43
N ASN A 335 51.79 -8.91 48.34
CA ASN A 335 51.04 -8.05 49.27
C ASN A 335 51.95 -7.46 50.37
N THR A 336 51.68 -6.20 50.71
CA THR A 336 52.36 -5.44 51.78
C THR A 336 51.40 -5.16 52.93
N GLN A 337 51.91 -5.13 54.16
CA GLN A 337 51.06 -4.82 55.32
C GLN A 337 50.72 -3.33 55.40
N CYS A 338 49.48 -3.00 55.06
CA CYS A 338 48.94 -1.66 55.13
C CYS A 338 48.03 -1.57 56.37
N GLY A 339 48.64 -1.33 57.54
CA GLY A 339 47.94 -1.33 58.82
C GLY A 339 47.57 -2.74 59.30
N THR A 340 46.28 -3.06 59.28
CA THR A 340 45.71 -4.35 59.74
C THR A 340 45.32 -5.30 58.59
N SER A 341 45.56 -4.89 57.34
CA SER A 341 45.24 -5.60 56.10
C SER A 341 46.48 -5.76 55.21
N CYS A 342 46.43 -6.71 54.26
CA CYS A 342 47.54 -7.03 53.36
C CYS A 342 47.22 -6.65 51.91
N SER A 343 47.49 -5.40 51.52
CA SER A 343 47.15 -4.87 50.20
C SER A 343 48.21 -5.15 49.13
N ASN A 344 47.77 -5.41 47.89
CA ASN A 344 48.68 -5.59 46.77
C ASN A 344 48.98 -4.23 46.09
N LEU A 345 50.15 -3.67 46.36
CA LEU A 345 50.58 -2.36 45.86
C LEU A 345 50.74 -2.28 44.32
N GLN A 346 50.38 -3.33 43.58
CA GLN A 346 50.42 -3.39 42.12
C GLN A 346 49.04 -3.21 41.46
N ASN A 347 47.94 -3.43 42.20
CA ASN A 347 46.57 -3.30 41.67
C ASN A 347 45.48 -2.96 42.72
N ASP A 348 45.83 -2.68 43.97
CA ASP A 348 44.90 -2.15 44.98
C ASP A 348 44.76 -0.63 44.79
N GLU A 349 43.57 -0.18 44.36
CA GLU A 349 43.26 1.24 44.11
C GLU A 349 43.35 2.14 45.35
N ALA A 350 43.23 1.60 46.57
CA ALA A 350 43.39 2.36 47.81
C ALA A 350 44.86 2.40 48.29
N HIS A 351 45.75 1.59 47.70
CA HIS A 351 47.14 1.41 48.15
C HIS A 351 48.14 1.28 46.97
N CYS A 352 47.89 1.98 45.86
CA CYS A 352 48.63 1.81 44.61
C CYS A 352 50.07 2.33 44.70
N GLY A 353 51.05 1.44 44.58
CA GLY A 353 52.48 1.75 44.75
C GLY A 353 52.91 2.02 46.21
N SER A 354 52.00 2.41 47.11
CA SER A 354 52.28 2.56 48.54
C SER A 354 51.03 2.40 49.42
N CYS A 355 51.21 1.96 50.67
CA CYS A 355 50.16 1.83 51.69
C CYS A 355 49.45 3.14 52.10
N THR A 356 49.70 4.27 51.42
CA THR A 356 49.04 5.56 51.64
C THR A 356 48.63 6.27 50.34
N THR A 357 48.75 5.59 49.19
CA THR A 357 48.41 6.15 47.88
C THR A 357 47.09 5.54 47.41
N ALA A 358 45.99 6.30 47.50
CA ALA A 358 44.75 5.96 46.82
C ALA A 358 44.70 6.65 45.45
N CYS A 359 44.20 5.96 44.44
CA CYS A 359 43.95 6.51 43.11
C CYS A 359 42.75 7.46 43.13
N GLY A 360 42.81 8.50 42.29
CA GLY A 360 41.83 9.61 42.29
C GLY A 360 40.88 9.57 41.10
N GLY A 361 39.65 10.03 41.29
CA GLY A 361 38.78 10.47 40.18
C GLY A 361 38.49 9.45 39.08
N GLY A 362 38.56 8.14 39.35
CA GLY A 362 38.36 7.08 38.36
C GLY A 362 39.63 6.49 37.75
N GLU A 363 40.82 6.90 38.22
CA GLU A 363 42.08 6.20 37.95
C GLU A 363 42.04 4.78 38.53
N ILE A 364 42.51 3.81 37.75
CA ILE A 364 42.69 2.41 38.17
C ILE A 364 44.16 2.12 38.50
N CYS A 365 44.42 1.21 39.44
CA CYS A 365 45.79 0.85 39.79
C CYS A 365 46.37 -0.19 38.81
N THR A 366 47.32 0.23 37.97
CA THR A 366 47.99 -0.62 36.98
C THR A 366 49.49 -0.69 37.28
N THR A 367 50.00 -1.87 37.63
CA THR A 367 51.43 -2.10 37.97
C THR A 367 52.00 -1.20 39.08
N GLY A 368 51.14 -0.66 39.93
CA GLY A 368 51.51 0.22 41.04
C GLY A 368 51.58 1.71 40.69
N THR A 369 51.09 2.11 39.50
CA THR A 369 50.75 3.49 39.15
C THR A 369 49.23 3.62 38.99
N CYS A 370 48.68 4.75 39.46
CA CYS A 370 47.30 5.14 39.18
C CYS A 370 47.24 5.72 37.77
N GLU A 371 46.42 5.14 36.90
CA GLU A 371 46.35 5.47 35.48
C GLU A 371 44.87 5.43 35.03
N CYS A 372 44.49 6.27 34.07
CA CYS A 372 43.11 6.28 33.59
C CYS A 372 42.77 5.04 32.75
N PRO A 373 41.55 4.47 32.88
CA PRO A 373 41.14 3.31 32.12
C PRO A 373 40.98 3.65 30.63
N ALA A 374 41.19 2.66 29.76
CA ALA A 374 41.17 2.87 28.29
C ALA A 374 39.83 3.35 27.71
N VAL A 375 38.73 3.29 28.49
CA VAL A 375 37.40 3.81 28.12
C VAL A 375 37.19 5.28 28.53
N ALA A 376 38.10 5.86 29.30
CA ALA A 376 38.08 7.26 29.73
C ALA A 376 39.53 7.75 29.95
N PRO A 377 40.37 7.76 28.89
CA PRO A 377 41.83 7.77 29.03
C PRO A 377 42.42 9.13 29.44
N ASP A 378 41.66 10.23 29.36
CA ASP A 378 42.16 11.58 29.57
C ASP A 378 41.95 12.06 31.01
N THR A 379 43.00 12.61 31.63
CA THR A 379 42.92 13.14 33.00
C THR A 379 42.42 14.60 33.02
N CYS A 380 41.11 14.80 33.02
CA CYS A 380 40.48 16.10 33.07
C CYS A 380 40.22 16.57 34.51
N ALA A 381 40.87 17.67 34.91
CA ALA A 381 40.77 18.30 36.24
C ALA A 381 41.09 17.37 37.45
N GLY A 382 41.74 16.22 37.22
CA GLY A 382 42.00 15.20 38.25
C GLY A 382 40.94 14.10 38.34
N ALA A 383 40.08 13.97 37.33
CA ALA A 383 39.25 12.80 37.07
C ALA A 383 39.57 12.22 35.69
N CYS A 384 39.27 10.93 35.50
CA CYS A 384 39.37 10.28 34.19
C CYS A 384 38.13 10.57 33.37
N THR A 385 38.30 10.82 32.07
CA THR A 385 37.25 11.29 31.17
C THR A 385 37.53 10.79 29.76
N ASP A 386 36.48 10.47 29.00
CA ASP A 386 36.61 10.28 27.55
C ASP A 386 36.39 11.60 26.83
N THR A 387 37.46 12.26 26.38
CA THR A 387 37.29 13.49 25.58
C THR A 387 36.64 13.22 24.21
N ALA A 388 36.45 11.97 23.79
CA ALA A 388 35.73 11.66 22.55
C ALA A 388 34.19 11.74 22.69
N THR A 389 33.64 11.59 23.90
CA THR A 389 32.17 11.55 24.17
C THR A 389 31.67 12.45 25.30
N ASP A 390 32.54 12.96 26.19
CA ASP A 390 32.13 13.83 27.30
C ASP A 390 31.79 15.26 26.82
N GLU A 391 30.53 15.66 26.99
CA GLU A 391 30.03 17.00 26.61
C GLU A 391 30.67 18.16 27.39
N GLY A 392 31.31 17.91 28.53
CA GLY A 392 32.02 18.91 29.33
C GLY A 392 33.48 19.13 28.92
N ASN A 393 34.09 18.16 28.23
CA ASN A 393 35.52 18.03 27.97
C ASN A 393 35.84 17.65 26.51
N CYS A 394 34.91 17.90 25.59
CA CYS A 394 34.93 17.38 24.23
C CYS A 394 36.17 17.81 23.43
N GLY A 395 36.97 16.83 23.00
CA GLY A 395 38.23 17.00 22.26
C GLY A 395 39.40 17.54 23.09
N ALA A 396 39.15 18.16 24.24
CA ALA A 396 40.15 18.54 25.25
C ALA A 396 39.48 18.95 26.57
N CYS A 397 40.08 18.57 27.70
CA CYS A 397 39.60 18.89 29.04
C CYS A 397 39.15 20.36 29.25
N GLY A 398 37.94 20.55 29.78
CA GLY A 398 37.29 21.85 29.97
C GLY A 398 36.66 22.47 28.71
N THR A 399 36.67 21.78 27.57
CA THR A 399 36.00 22.21 26.34
C THR A 399 34.54 21.74 26.35
N SER A 400 33.68 22.47 27.06
CA SER A 400 32.26 22.11 27.14
C SER A 400 31.50 22.53 25.88
N CYS A 401 30.61 21.65 25.40
CA CYS A 401 29.78 21.89 24.22
C CYS A 401 28.69 22.94 24.48
N ALA A 402 28.16 23.50 23.40
CA ALA A 402 27.05 24.45 23.46
C ALA A 402 25.75 23.75 23.91
N LEU A 403 24.82 24.51 24.49
CA LEU A 403 23.56 23.97 24.99
C LEU A 403 22.70 23.47 23.81
N GLY A 404 22.52 22.15 23.69
CA GLY A 404 21.91 21.48 22.53
C GLY A 404 22.91 20.88 21.52
N SER A 405 24.20 20.85 21.85
CA SER A 405 25.25 20.15 21.12
C SER A 405 25.81 18.97 21.91
N THR A 406 25.98 17.83 21.25
CA THR A 406 26.60 16.63 21.81
C THR A 406 28.09 16.56 21.47
N CYS A 407 28.86 15.75 22.21
CA CYS A 407 30.23 15.43 21.82
C CYS A 407 30.25 14.19 20.90
N SER A 408 30.69 14.37 19.66
CA SER A 408 30.86 13.29 18.67
C SER A 408 32.33 13.20 18.28
N LEU A 409 32.99 12.11 18.68
CA LEU A 409 34.41 11.81 18.40
C LEU A 409 35.33 13.01 18.69
N GLY A 410 35.14 13.64 19.85
CA GLY A 410 35.93 14.79 20.30
C GLY A 410 35.63 16.09 19.57
N THR A 411 34.47 16.19 18.92
CA THR A 411 33.97 17.41 18.26
C THR A 411 32.56 17.72 18.77
N CYS A 412 32.33 18.94 19.25
CA CYS A 412 30.98 19.38 19.60
C CYS A 412 30.14 19.58 18.34
N CYS A 413 29.11 18.75 18.15
CA CYS A 413 28.23 18.75 16.99
C CYS A 413 26.79 19.11 17.37
N GLY A 414 25.96 19.48 16.38
CA GLY A 414 24.52 19.64 16.63
C GLY A 414 23.87 18.31 16.99
N ALA A 415 22.74 18.33 17.71
CA ALA A 415 21.91 17.14 17.86
C ALA A 415 21.60 16.52 16.47
N GLY A 416 21.75 15.20 16.35
CA GLY A 416 21.64 14.46 15.08
C GLY A 416 22.92 14.45 14.22
N GLN A 417 23.98 15.19 14.58
CA GLN A 417 25.19 15.28 13.75
C GLN A 417 26.38 14.49 14.30
N THR A 418 27.08 13.78 13.41
CA THR A 418 28.30 13.02 13.71
C THR A 418 29.54 13.73 13.17
N SER A 419 30.67 13.64 13.88
CA SER A 419 31.94 14.23 13.42
C SER A 419 32.63 13.38 12.37
N CYS A 420 32.49 13.77 11.11
CA CYS A 420 33.20 13.18 9.98
C CYS A 420 34.53 13.90 9.78
N GLY A 421 35.61 13.35 10.36
CA GLY A 421 36.96 13.88 10.24
C GLY A 421 37.15 15.25 10.92
N GLY A 422 36.49 15.47 12.06
CA GLY A 422 36.52 16.76 12.78
C GLY A 422 35.55 17.82 12.22
N THR A 423 34.66 17.43 11.30
CA THR A 423 33.60 18.29 10.76
C THR A 423 32.25 17.64 11.00
N CYS A 424 31.34 18.33 11.69
CA CYS A 424 30.02 17.81 12.00
C CYS A 424 29.14 17.69 10.75
N LYS A 425 28.57 16.51 10.53
CA LYS A 425 27.74 16.14 9.41
C LYS A 425 26.45 15.49 9.90
N ASP A 426 25.36 15.88 9.26
CA ASP A 426 24.07 15.22 9.36
C ASP A 426 24.16 13.92 8.54
N LEU A 427 24.12 12.74 9.18
CA LEU A 427 24.24 11.48 8.44
C LEU A 427 22.93 11.07 7.78
N ASP A 428 21.81 11.67 8.17
CA ASP A 428 20.48 11.30 7.70
C ASP A 428 20.11 12.08 6.42
N ALA A 429 20.76 13.24 6.20
CA ALA A 429 20.54 14.11 5.04
C ALA A 429 21.80 14.56 4.25
N ASP A 430 23.04 14.39 4.72
CA ASP A 430 24.22 14.73 3.90
C ASP A 430 24.52 13.65 2.86
N ASN A 431 24.23 13.98 1.61
CA ASN A 431 24.51 13.21 0.39
C ASN A 431 25.96 12.70 0.23
N ASN A 432 26.91 13.16 1.06
CA ASN A 432 28.32 12.78 1.04
C ASN A 432 28.76 12.00 2.29
N ASN A 433 27.85 11.79 3.25
CA ASN A 433 28.09 11.12 4.54
C ASN A 433 26.87 10.27 4.96
N CYS A 434 26.12 9.72 4.01
CA CYS A 434 24.80 9.13 4.25
C CYS A 434 24.88 7.84 5.06
N GLY A 435 24.21 7.81 6.22
CA GLY A 435 24.26 6.76 7.24
C GLY A 435 25.63 6.58 7.92
N THR A 436 26.72 6.92 7.23
CA THR A 436 28.11 6.77 7.66
C THR A 436 29.02 7.81 7.00
N CYS A 437 30.01 8.31 7.75
CA CYS A 437 30.96 9.31 7.26
C CYS A 437 31.70 8.85 5.98
N GLY A 438 31.64 9.67 4.94
CA GLY A 438 32.27 9.42 3.63
C GLY A 438 31.45 8.55 2.67
N THR A 439 30.27 8.06 3.05
CA THR A 439 29.35 7.36 2.15
C THR A 439 28.61 8.37 1.28
N VAL A 440 28.92 8.38 -0.03
CA VAL A 440 28.36 9.33 -0.99
C VAL A 440 27.23 8.67 -1.78
N CYS A 441 26.04 9.27 -1.76
CA CYS A 441 24.92 8.85 -2.60
C CYS A 441 25.21 9.23 -4.06
N GLY A 442 25.33 8.21 -4.91
CA GLY A 442 25.76 8.34 -6.30
C GLY A 442 24.60 8.33 -7.30
N GLY A 443 24.87 8.73 -8.54
CA GLY A 443 24.01 8.44 -9.69
C GLY A 443 22.57 8.94 -9.58
N GLY A 444 22.33 10.09 -8.93
CA GLY A 444 21.00 10.68 -8.76
C GLY A 444 20.28 10.30 -7.47
N SER A 445 20.82 9.36 -6.67
CA SER A 445 20.28 9.07 -5.35
C SER A 445 20.52 10.22 -4.37
N THR A 446 19.56 10.42 -3.47
CA THR A 446 19.57 11.41 -2.39
C THR A 446 19.68 10.70 -1.04
N CYS A 447 20.29 11.35 -0.04
CA CYS A 447 20.25 10.83 1.33
C CYS A 447 18.90 11.13 2.00
N THR A 448 18.18 10.09 2.40
CA THR A 448 16.94 10.15 3.20
C THR A 448 17.10 9.18 4.38
N ASP A 449 16.89 9.64 5.61
CA ASP A 449 16.90 8.82 6.83
C ASP A 449 18.09 7.84 6.95
N GLY A 450 19.27 8.28 6.45
CA GLY A 450 20.52 7.53 6.47
C GLY A 450 20.73 6.55 5.31
N ALA A 451 19.78 6.44 4.38
CA ALA A 451 19.83 5.62 3.18
C ALA A 451 20.01 6.45 1.90
N CYS A 452 20.72 5.92 0.91
CA CYS A 452 20.82 6.52 -0.43
C CYS A 452 19.67 6.05 -1.31
N GLU A 453 18.58 6.81 -1.31
CA GLU A 453 17.34 6.49 -2.01
C GLU A 453 17.27 7.15 -3.40
N CYS A 454 16.52 6.53 -4.32
CA CYS A 454 16.23 7.16 -5.61
C CYS A 454 14.97 8.04 -5.54
N PRO A 455 14.82 9.00 -6.47
CA PRO A 455 13.54 9.66 -6.70
C PRO A 455 12.41 8.64 -6.87
N TYR A 456 11.21 8.99 -6.41
CA TYR A 456 10.05 8.11 -6.44
C TYR A 456 9.79 7.58 -7.86
N GLY A 457 9.39 6.32 -8.01
CA GLY A 457 9.24 5.68 -9.32
C GLY A 457 10.55 5.23 -10.01
N SER A 458 11.72 5.57 -9.48
CA SER A 458 13.03 5.08 -9.95
C SER A 458 13.67 4.06 -9.02
N SER A 459 14.53 3.18 -9.56
CA SER A 459 15.31 2.17 -8.82
C SER A 459 16.82 2.36 -9.01
N LEU A 460 17.62 1.99 -8.00
CA LEU A 460 19.08 2.13 -8.03
C LEU A 460 19.77 1.01 -8.82
N CYS A 461 19.71 1.09 -10.15
CA CYS A 461 20.27 0.09 -11.05
C CYS A 461 21.74 0.41 -11.41
N GLY A 462 22.65 -0.49 -11.04
CA GLY A 462 24.09 -0.32 -11.32
C GLY A 462 24.73 0.89 -10.62
N GLY A 463 24.12 1.40 -9.55
CA GLY A 463 24.56 2.63 -8.87
C GLY A 463 24.05 3.93 -9.50
N THR A 464 23.07 3.86 -10.42
CA THR A 464 22.36 5.02 -10.98
C THR A 464 20.86 4.83 -10.80
N CYS A 465 20.14 5.90 -10.46
CA CYS A 465 18.68 5.88 -10.42
C CYS A 465 18.12 5.86 -11.85
N VAL A 466 17.27 4.88 -12.14
CA VAL A 466 16.60 4.75 -13.45
C VAL A 466 15.10 4.49 -13.28
N PRO A 467 14.24 5.08 -14.13
CA PRO A 467 12.81 4.81 -14.12
C PRO A 467 12.52 3.48 -14.83
N THR A 468 12.45 2.40 -14.04
CA THR A 468 12.18 1.04 -14.53
C THR A 468 10.83 0.90 -15.25
N SER A 469 9.93 1.87 -15.08
CA SER A 469 8.65 1.93 -15.76
C SER A 469 8.76 2.15 -17.28
N VAL A 470 9.85 2.75 -17.76
CA VAL A 470 10.07 3.12 -19.18
C VAL A 470 11.49 2.90 -19.72
N ASP A 471 12.47 2.54 -18.89
CA ASP A 471 13.84 2.21 -19.32
C ASP A 471 13.89 0.84 -20.05
N PRO A 472 14.19 0.76 -21.37
CA PRO A 472 14.24 -0.52 -22.09
C PRO A 472 15.45 -1.41 -21.77
N GLN A 473 16.37 -0.96 -20.91
CA GLN A 473 17.49 -1.76 -20.38
C GLN A 473 17.23 -2.26 -18.94
N ASN A 474 16.31 -1.62 -18.21
CA ASN A 474 15.95 -1.93 -16.81
C ASN A 474 14.42 -2.06 -16.61
N CYS A 475 13.72 -2.67 -17.56
CA CYS A 475 12.27 -2.62 -17.64
C CYS A 475 11.58 -3.48 -16.58
N GLY A 476 10.88 -2.84 -15.64
CA GLY A 476 10.31 -3.48 -14.45
C GLY A 476 11.34 -3.96 -13.43
N GLY A 477 12.64 -3.72 -13.64
CA GLY A 477 13.69 -4.12 -12.72
C GLY A 477 15.09 -4.00 -13.30
N CYS A 478 16.07 -3.84 -12.42
CA CYS A 478 17.47 -3.63 -12.82
C CYS A 478 18.03 -4.77 -13.67
N GLY A 479 18.58 -4.43 -14.85
CA GLY A 479 19.13 -5.37 -15.82
C GLY A 479 18.10 -6.13 -16.67
N VAL A 480 16.81 -5.86 -16.52
CA VAL A 480 15.75 -6.46 -17.36
C VAL A 480 15.70 -5.74 -18.72
N THR A 481 16.62 -6.12 -19.62
CA THR A 481 16.70 -5.53 -20.96
C THR A 481 15.65 -6.11 -21.90
N CYS A 482 14.90 -5.24 -22.57
CA CYS A 482 13.82 -5.64 -23.47
C CYS A 482 14.34 -6.32 -24.76
N PRO A 483 13.71 -7.42 -25.23
CA PRO A 483 14.15 -8.17 -26.39
C PRO A 483 13.81 -7.45 -27.70
N THR A 484 14.51 -7.74 -28.79
CA THR A 484 14.29 -7.09 -30.11
C THR A 484 12.91 -7.32 -30.72
N THR A 485 12.15 -8.31 -30.23
CA THR A 485 10.74 -8.56 -30.60
C THR A 485 9.74 -7.73 -29.80
N ALA A 486 10.15 -7.17 -28.67
CA ALA A 486 9.37 -6.29 -27.79
C ALA A 486 10.28 -5.20 -27.21
N PRO A 487 10.82 -4.28 -28.05
CA PRO A 487 12.00 -3.48 -27.71
C PRO A 487 11.70 -2.23 -26.88
N PHE A 488 10.43 -1.93 -26.61
CA PHE A 488 10.01 -0.75 -25.84
C PHE A 488 9.69 -1.16 -24.40
N CYS A 489 10.05 -0.34 -23.41
CA CYS A 489 9.51 -0.51 -22.06
C CYS A 489 8.30 0.40 -21.85
N TYR A 490 7.29 -0.12 -21.17
CA TYR A 490 6.04 0.59 -20.86
C TYR A 490 5.40 -0.03 -19.62
N SER A 491 5.00 0.77 -18.63
CA SER A 491 4.38 0.30 -17.38
C SER A 491 5.11 -0.90 -16.75
N ASN A 492 6.44 -0.83 -16.62
CA ASN A 492 7.28 -1.91 -16.06
C ASN A 492 7.34 -3.23 -16.87
N GLY A 493 6.96 -3.24 -18.16
CA GLY A 493 7.17 -4.42 -19.01
C GLY A 493 7.40 -4.13 -20.49
N CYS A 494 7.98 -5.12 -21.17
CA CYS A 494 8.45 -4.98 -22.54
C CYS A 494 7.33 -5.17 -23.58
N SER A 495 7.15 -4.21 -24.48
CA SER A 495 6.10 -4.18 -25.50
C SER A 495 6.66 -4.19 -26.93
N ALA A 496 5.91 -4.80 -27.85
CA ALA A 496 6.17 -4.77 -29.30
C ALA A 496 5.82 -3.42 -29.95
N THR A 497 4.98 -2.62 -29.30
CA THR A 497 4.47 -1.34 -29.82
C THR A 497 4.23 -0.33 -28.71
N CYS A 498 4.52 0.94 -28.95
CA CYS A 498 4.01 2.01 -28.10
C CYS A 498 2.48 2.11 -28.24
N PRO A 499 1.71 2.08 -27.14
CA PRO A 499 0.28 2.35 -27.18
C PRO A 499 0.03 3.86 -27.38
N ALA A 500 -1.14 4.21 -27.91
CA ALA A 500 -1.53 5.60 -28.07
C ALA A 500 -1.68 6.30 -26.70
N PRO A 501 -1.49 7.63 -26.60
CA PRO A 501 -1.02 8.54 -27.66
C PRO A 501 0.51 8.51 -27.89
N LEU A 502 1.26 7.67 -27.17
CA LEU A 502 2.72 7.60 -27.28
C LEU A 502 3.16 7.05 -28.65
N ALA A 503 4.32 7.50 -29.12
CA ALA A 503 4.87 7.08 -30.40
C ALA A 503 6.33 6.62 -30.27
N ALA A 504 6.67 5.57 -31.02
CA ALA A 504 8.03 5.02 -31.03
C ALA A 504 9.06 6.04 -31.57
N CYS A 505 10.13 6.26 -30.82
CA CYS A 505 11.32 6.99 -31.22
C CYS A 505 12.56 6.23 -30.74
N GLY A 506 13.28 5.59 -31.67
CA GLY A 506 14.33 4.63 -31.31
C GLY A 506 13.72 3.40 -30.61
N SER A 507 14.19 3.12 -29.39
CA SER A 507 13.66 2.10 -28.48
C SER A 507 12.70 2.67 -27.41
N GLU A 508 12.38 3.95 -27.47
CA GLU A 508 11.59 4.65 -26.45
C GLU A 508 10.17 4.96 -26.95
N CYS A 509 9.20 5.03 -26.04
CA CYS A 509 7.84 5.46 -26.29
C CYS A 509 7.65 6.87 -25.74
N VAL A 510 7.51 7.85 -26.62
CA VAL A 510 7.51 9.28 -26.25
C VAL A 510 6.21 9.97 -26.65
N ASN A 511 5.76 10.91 -25.82
CA ASN A 511 4.62 11.77 -26.14
C ASN A 511 5.08 12.93 -27.01
N ARG A 512 4.85 12.85 -28.33
CA ARG A 512 5.33 13.87 -29.28
C ARG A 512 4.65 15.24 -29.14
N ASP A 513 3.61 15.37 -28.33
CA ASP A 513 2.94 16.64 -28.08
C ASP A 513 3.46 17.39 -26.83
N SER A 514 4.26 16.71 -26.00
CA SER A 514 4.85 17.24 -24.75
C SER A 514 6.37 17.03 -24.64
N ASP A 515 6.98 16.11 -25.38
CA ASP A 515 8.43 15.84 -25.33
C ASP A 515 9.22 16.98 -26.01
N ASN A 516 10.18 17.57 -25.28
CA ASN A 516 11.02 18.66 -25.78
C ASN A 516 12.04 18.22 -26.84
N ASP A 517 12.43 16.95 -26.88
CA ASP A 517 13.44 16.38 -27.79
C ASP A 517 12.80 15.63 -28.97
N ASN A 518 11.53 15.25 -28.88
CA ASN A 518 10.78 14.54 -29.94
C ASN A 518 9.52 15.30 -30.42
N CYS A 519 9.54 16.63 -30.37
CA CYS A 519 8.35 17.47 -30.56
C CYS A 519 7.75 17.41 -31.97
N GLY A 520 6.56 16.83 -32.10
CA GLY A 520 5.88 16.56 -33.37
C GLY A 520 6.56 15.48 -34.24
N GLY A 521 7.66 14.88 -33.77
CA GLY A 521 8.47 13.93 -34.52
C GLY A 521 9.82 13.65 -33.86
N CYS A 522 10.34 12.43 -34.02
CA CYS A 522 11.54 11.99 -33.31
C CYS A 522 12.77 12.86 -33.59
N GLY A 523 13.48 13.25 -32.54
CA GLY A 523 14.69 14.10 -32.61
C GLY A 523 14.43 15.55 -33.01
N ILE A 524 13.18 16.02 -33.02
CA ILE A 524 12.84 17.44 -33.22
C ILE A 524 12.95 18.19 -31.88
N VAL A 525 14.20 18.55 -31.55
CA VAL A 525 14.56 19.24 -30.32
C VAL A 525 14.11 20.71 -30.33
N CYS A 526 13.41 21.14 -29.29
CA CYS A 526 13.01 22.52 -29.08
C CYS A 526 14.16 23.38 -28.54
N GLY A 527 14.58 24.38 -29.32
CA GLY A 527 15.69 25.28 -28.95
C GLY A 527 15.43 26.16 -27.72
N THR A 528 16.50 26.71 -27.14
CA THR A 528 16.52 27.47 -25.88
C THR A 528 15.37 28.48 -25.71
N GLY A 529 14.68 28.42 -24.57
CA GLY A 529 13.51 29.25 -24.26
C GLY A 529 12.19 28.76 -24.87
N LYS A 530 12.20 27.61 -25.55
CA LYS A 530 11.02 26.91 -26.04
C LYS A 530 10.91 25.51 -25.44
N GLY A 531 9.75 24.90 -25.64
CA GLY A 531 9.50 23.48 -25.40
C GLY A 531 8.27 23.03 -26.18
N CYS A 532 7.94 21.74 -26.10
CA CYS A 532 6.84 21.21 -26.90
C CYS A 532 5.46 21.52 -26.29
N SER A 533 4.50 21.80 -27.17
CA SER A 533 3.07 21.84 -26.91
C SER A 533 2.29 21.60 -28.20
N ASP A 534 1.32 20.67 -28.21
CA ASP A 534 0.46 20.37 -29.37
C ASP A 534 1.30 20.05 -30.64
N GLY A 535 2.39 19.29 -30.43
CA GLY A 535 3.36 18.90 -31.45
C GLY A 535 4.23 20.03 -31.99
N GLN A 536 4.27 21.21 -31.34
CA GLN A 536 5.00 22.41 -31.81
C GLN A 536 5.93 23.00 -30.74
N CYS A 537 7.11 23.49 -31.15
CA CYS A 537 8.05 24.16 -30.26
C CYS A 537 7.64 25.62 -29.95
N VAL A 538 6.85 25.80 -28.89
CA VAL A 538 6.27 27.06 -28.41
C VAL A 538 7.16 27.71 -27.33
N PRO A 539 7.00 29.02 -27.00
CA PRO A 539 7.71 29.63 -25.89
C PRO A 539 7.35 28.98 -24.54
N LYS A 540 8.36 28.74 -23.70
CA LYS A 540 8.17 28.37 -22.28
C LYS A 540 7.83 29.62 -21.46
N ILE A 541 6.94 29.47 -20.49
CA ILE A 541 6.73 30.44 -19.41
C ILE A 541 7.98 30.39 -18.52
N VAL A 542 8.68 31.51 -18.39
CA VAL A 542 9.96 31.56 -17.67
C VAL A 542 9.70 31.62 -16.16
N VAL A 543 10.14 30.58 -15.47
CA VAL A 543 10.20 30.47 -14.02
C VAL A 543 11.66 30.42 -13.54
N GLY A 544 11.87 30.61 -12.23
CA GLY A 544 13.15 30.47 -11.55
C GLY A 544 13.57 29.01 -11.34
N PRO A 545 14.75 28.77 -10.75
CA PRO A 545 15.23 27.42 -10.45
C PRO A 545 14.36 26.72 -9.38
N PRO A 546 14.38 25.37 -9.32
CA PRO A 546 13.67 24.59 -8.32
C PRO A 546 13.88 25.08 -6.88
N PRO A 547 12.83 25.06 -6.02
CA PRO A 547 12.98 25.24 -4.58
C PRO A 547 14.01 24.27 -3.98
N ALA A 548 14.79 24.72 -2.99
CA ALA A 548 15.85 23.90 -2.39
C ALA A 548 15.36 22.59 -1.72
N LYS A 549 14.05 22.47 -1.45
CA LYS A 549 13.41 21.26 -0.93
C LYS A 549 13.18 20.17 -1.99
N CYS A 550 13.53 20.40 -3.26
CA CYS A 550 13.32 19.46 -4.37
C CYS A 550 14.49 18.51 -4.64
N LEU A 551 15.45 18.42 -3.71
CA LEU A 551 16.40 17.30 -3.68
C LEU A 551 15.62 15.98 -3.55
N GLY A 552 16.05 14.90 -4.22
CA GLY A 552 15.34 13.63 -4.25
C GLY A 552 13.97 13.63 -4.96
N GLY A 553 13.65 14.67 -5.74
CA GLY A 553 12.31 14.85 -6.33
C GLY A 553 11.30 15.55 -5.40
N GLY A 554 11.71 15.85 -4.15
CA GLY A 554 10.94 16.58 -3.16
C GLY A 554 10.20 15.70 -2.13
N PRO A 555 9.62 16.32 -1.08
CA PRO A 555 8.84 15.61 -0.08
C PRO A 555 7.47 15.18 -0.62
N PRO A 556 6.82 14.16 0.00
CA PRO A 556 5.43 13.79 -0.28
C PRO A 556 4.46 14.98 -0.20
N ILE A 557 3.42 14.95 -1.04
CA ILE A 557 2.41 16.01 -1.08
C ILE A 557 1.42 15.82 0.08
N VAL A 558 1.28 16.86 0.90
CA VAL A 558 0.43 16.88 2.09
C VAL A 558 -0.51 18.08 2.03
N VAL A 559 -1.82 17.84 2.20
CA VAL A 559 -2.86 18.87 2.10
C VAL A 559 -3.68 18.97 3.40
N PRO A 560 -4.20 20.16 3.76
CA PRO A 560 -5.00 20.34 4.96
C PRO A 560 -6.41 19.77 4.77
N THR A 561 -6.85 18.94 5.70
CA THR A 561 -8.16 18.29 5.71
C THR A 561 -9.01 18.76 6.90
N GLY A 562 -10.29 18.38 6.96
CA GLY A 562 -11.17 18.76 8.08
C GLY A 562 -10.74 18.18 9.44
N SER A 563 -9.87 17.17 9.43
CA SER A 563 -9.35 16.45 10.59
C SER A 563 -7.88 16.77 10.91
N GLY A 564 -7.15 17.49 10.04
CA GLY A 564 -5.73 17.81 10.24
C GLY A 564 -5.02 18.10 8.92
N SER A 565 -3.98 17.32 8.62
CA SER A 565 -3.31 17.26 7.33
C SER A 565 -3.20 15.79 6.90
N THR A 566 -3.20 15.52 5.60
CA THR A 566 -3.24 14.15 5.05
C THR A 566 -2.39 14.08 3.78
N CYS A 567 -1.71 12.96 3.55
CA CYS A 567 -0.99 12.70 2.32
C CYS A 567 -1.98 12.51 1.16
N THR A 568 -1.62 12.92 -0.06
CA THR A 568 -2.54 12.81 -1.20
C THR A 568 -2.69 11.39 -1.74
N GLY A 569 -1.70 10.50 -1.50
CA GLY A 569 -1.85 9.05 -1.65
C GLY A 569 -3.04 8.49 -0.86
N ASP A 570 -3.10 8.75 0.45
CA ASP A 570 -4.20 8.32 1.33
C ASP A 570 -5.58 8.78 0.84
N LEU A 571 -5.66 10.04 0.38
CA LEU A 571 -6.90 10.63 -0.16
C LEU A 571 -7.34 9.96 -1.47
N GLY A 572 -6.40 9.46 -2.28
CA GLY A 572 -6.68 8.61 -3.43
C GLY A 572 -7.22 7.25 -3.01
N ALA A 573 -6.48 6.52 -2.17
CA ALA A 573 -6.78 5.13 -1.82
C ALA A 573 -8.22 4.92 -1.30
N VAL A 574 -8.71 5.80 -0.41
CA VAL A 574 -10.06 5.68 0.17
C VAL A 574 -11.20 6.12 -0.77
N SER A 575 -10.89 6.77 -1.89
CA SER A 575 -11.90 7.43 -2.75
C SER A 575 -12.26 6.67 -4.02
N PHE A 576 -11.47 5.66 -4.42
CA PHE A 576 -11.49 5.10 -5.78
C PHE A 576 -11.60 3.57 -5.83
N THR A 577 -12.47 2.98 -5.01
CA THR A 577 -12.67 1.52 -4.92
C THR A 577 -13.50 0.90 -6.07
N PHE A 578 -13.72 1.66 -7.15
CA PHE A 578 -14.46 1.29 -8.37
C PHE A 578 -13.86 2.03 -9.57
N ALA A 579 -13.92 1.44 -10.78
CA ALA A 579 -13.51 2.10 -12.02
C ALA A 579 -14.35 3.35 -12.32
N LEU A 580 -15.65 3.25 -12.05
CA LEU A 580 -16.58 4.37 -12.06
C LEU A 580 -17.47 4.29 -10.81
N CYS A 581 -17.34 5.28 -9.94
CA CYS A 581 -18.24 5.48 -8.80
C CYS A 581 -19.11 6.73 -9.01
N SER A 582 -20.40 6.65 -8.68
CA SER A 582 -21.30 7.81 -8.64
C SER A 582 -22.18 7.91 -7.40
N CYS A 583 -22.23 9.12 -6.82
CA CYS A 583 -23.05 9.43 -5.63
C CYS A 583 -24.56 9.47 -5.89
N THR A 584 -24.96 9.55 -7.16
CA THR A 584 -26.35 9.47 -7.64
C THR A 584 -26.34 8.67 -8.94
N ASP A 585 -27.26 8.92 -9.86
CA ASP A 585 -27.46 8.10 -11.04
C ASP A 585 -26.25 8.10 -12.01
N ILE A 586 -26.08 6.99 -12.72
CA ILE A 586 -25.21 6.85 -13.90
C ILE A 586 -26.11 6.76 -15.15
N GLY A 587 -25.99 7.74 -16.02
CA GLY A 587 -26.68 7.84 -17.30
C GLY A 587 -27.62 9.05 -17.41
N PRO A 588 -28.08 9.41 -18.62
CA PRO A 588 -28.12 8.57 -19.81
C PRO A 588 -26.75 8.16 -20.37
N LEU A 589 -26.56 6.86 -20.60
CA LEU A 589 -25.41 6.35 -21.37
C LEU A 589 -25.91 6.09 -22.80
N SER A 590 -25.58 6.98 -23.74
CA SER A 590 -26.07 6.92 -25.13
C SER A 590 -25.03 6.45 -26.15
N GLN A 591 -23.87 5.98 -25.69
CA GLN A 591 -22.81 5.32 -26.44
C GLN A 591 -22.21 4.20 -25.57
N PRO A 592 -21.44 3.25 -26.15
CA PRO A 592 -20.88 2.14 -25.39
C PRO A 592 -19.99 2.59 -24.24
N VAL A 593 -20.11 1.89 -23.11
CA VAL A 593 -19.24 2.04 -21.93
C VAL A 593 -18.59 0.69 -21.63
N THR A 594 -17.27 0.68 -21.58
CA THR A 594 -16.46 -0.51 -21.28
C THR A 594 -15.57 -0.26 -20.07
N THR A 595 -15.47 -1.23 -19.17
CA THR A 595 -14.45 -1.25 -18.12
C THR A 595 -13.72 -2.60 -18.10
N ASP A 596 -12.44 -2.55 -17.71
CA ASP A 596 -11.64 -3.69 -17.30
C ASP A 596 -10.59 -3.23 -16.27
N ALA A 597 -9.61 -4.07 -15.92
CA ALA A 597 -8.57 -3.73 -14.95
C ALA A 597 -7.19 -4.29 -15.32
N PHE A 598 -6.17 -3.63 -14.79
CA PHE A 598 -4.76 -4.05 -14.83
C PHE A 598 -4.02 -3.52 -13.58
N ASP A 599 -2.69 -3.60 -13.55
CA ASP A 599 -1.88 -2.95 -12.52
C ASP A 599 -0.60 -2.37 -13.15
N SER A 600 -0.44 -1.05 -13.13
CA SER A 600 0.70 -0.35 -13.73
C SER A 600 2.02 -0.54 -12.98
N THR A 601 2.00 -1.16 -11.79
CA THR A 601 3.21 -1.62 -11.09
C THR A 601 3.70 -2.96 -11.61
N LEU A 602 2.79 -3.83 -12.08
CA LEU A 602 3.10 -5.21 -12.47
C LEU A 602 3.36 -5.39 -13.98
N GLY A 603 2.82 -4.53 -14.83
CA GLY A 603 3.10 -4.60 -16.27
C GLY A 603 2.26 -3.68 -17.17
N PRO A 604 2.48 -3.76 -18.50
CA PRO A 604 1.62 -3.18 -19.52
C PRO A 604 0.16 -3.58 -19.32
N TYR A 605 -0.76 -2.64 -19.56
CA TYR A 605 -2.16 -2.95 -19.74
C TYR A 605 -2.36 -4.01 -20.85
N VAL A 606 -3.16 -5.04 -20.54
CA VAL A 606 -3.59 -6.08 -21.48
C VAL A 606 -5.11 -6.09 -21.52
N ALA A 607 -5.67 -5.89 -22.71
CA ALA A 607 -7.11 -5.67 -22.89
C ALA A 607 -7.96 -6.87 -22.46
N GLY A 608 -9.06 -6.59 -21.77
CA GLY A 608 -10.01 -7.59 -21.29
C GLY A 608 -9.63 -8.23 -19.95
N GLY A 609 -8.86 -7.55 -19.11
CA GLY A 609 -8.64 -7.97 -17.70
C GLY A 609 -9.96 -8.16 -16.94
N ILE A 610 -9.94 -8.92 -15.83
CA ILE A 610 -11.07 -9.04 -14.90
C ILE A 610 -10.93 -7.99 -13.79
N GLY A 611 -12.05 -7.41 -13.36
CA GLY A 611 -12.10 -6.28 -12.45
C GLY A 611 -12.48 -4.98 -13.16
N GLY A 612 -12.37 -3.85 -12.45
CA GLY A 612 -12.84 -2.56 -12.95
C GLY A 612 -14.36 -2.40 -12.76
N SER A 613 -14.84 -2.75 -11.57
CA SER A 613 -16.24 -2.71 -11.17
C SER A 613 -16.86 -1.31 -11.29
N ILE A 614 -18.17 -1.23 -11.49
CA ILE A 614 -18.94 0.04 -11.49
C ILE A 614 -19.85 0.10 -10.25
N GLY A 615 -19.89 1.25 -9.59
CA GLY A 615 -20.71 1.49 -8.39
C GLY A 615 -21.58 2.74 -8.49
N THR A 616 -22.85 2.64 -8.10
CA THR A 616 -23.74 3.80 -7.93
C THR A 616 -24.62 3.70 -6.69
N ASN A 617 -24.73 4.82 -5.97
CA ASN A 617 -25.69 5.01 -4.87
C ASN A 617 -27.11 5.35 -5.39
N GLY A 618 -27.26 5.57 -6.70
CA GLY A 618 -28.51 5.79 -7.41
C GLY A 618 -28.82 4.65 -8.38
N THR A 619 -29.28 4.98 -9.58
CA THR A 619 -29.69 4.04 -10.62
C THR A 619 -28.74 4.03 -11.82
N ILE A 620 -28.88 3.01 -12.68
CA ILE A 620 -28.29 3.01 -14.02
C ILE A 620 -29.36 3.22 -15.08
N ASN A 621 -29.06 4.11 -16.03
CA ASN A 621 -29.89 4.48 -17.16
C ASN A 621 -29.08 4.40 -18.47
N ASP A 622 -28.80 3.19 -18.92
CA ASP A 622 -28.21 2.91 -20.22
C ASP A 622 -29.23 3.09 -21.37
N THR A 623 -28.69 3.25 -22.59
CA THR A 623 -29.37 3.12 -23.90
C THR A 623 -28.47 2.51 -24.99
N ALA A 624 -27.25 2.10 -24.62
CA ALA A 624 -26.21 1.53 -25.46
C ALA A 624 -25.45 0.45 -24.66
N THR A 625 -24.56 -0.30 -25.30
CA THR A 625 -23.88 -1.46 -24.69
C THR A 625 -23.06 -1.08 -23.45
N LEU A 626 -23.21 -1.83 -22.37
CA LEU A 626 -22.47 -1.67 -21.12
C LEU A 626 -21.69 -2.96 -20.82
N SER A 627 -20.36 -2.91 -20.92
CA SER A 627 -19.46 -4.06 -20.78
C SER A 627 -18.54 -3.88 -19.58
N ILE A 628 -18.87 -4.52 -18.46
CA ILE A 628 -18.20 -4.35 -17.17
C ILE A 628 -17.27 -5.54 -16.93
N GLY A 629 -15.97 -5.25 -16.75
CA GLY A 629 -14.93 -6.25 -16.48
C GLY A 629 -14.98 -6.87 -15.09
N GLY A 630 -15.64 -6.19 -14.14
CA GLY A 630 -15.80 -6.61 -12.75
C GLY A 630 -17.26 -6.72 -12.33
N ASP A 631 -17.53 -6.37 -11.07
CA ASP A 631 -18.89 -6.33 -10.50
C ASP A 631 -19.67 -5.09 -10.97
N LEU A 632 -21.00 -5.16 -10.87
CA LEU A 632 -21.88 -3.98 -10.93
C LEU A 632 -22.69 -3.82 -9.63
N TRP A 633 -22.54 -2.67 -8.97
CA TRP A 633 -23.22 -2.33 -7.71
C TRP A 633 -24.20 -1.16 -7.88
N VAL A 634 -25.48 -1.40 -7.60
CA VAL A 634 -26.59 -0.43 -7.74
C VAL A 634 -27.46 -0.41 -6.48
N ALA A 635 -27.15 0.51 -5.56
CA ALA A 635 -27.83 0.63 -4.26
C ALA A 635 -29.12 1.51 -4.30
N GLY A 636 -29.47 2.09 -5.46
CA GLY A 636 -30.68 2.88 -5.61
C GLY A 636 -31.93 2.02 -5.83
N SER A 637 -32.86 2.04 -4.88
CA SER A 637 -34.13 1.26 -4.87
C SER A 637 -35.06 1.41 -6.08
N THR A 638 -34.85 2.42 -6.93
CA THR A 638 -35.54 2.52 -8.25
C THR A 638 -35.04 1.46 -9.25
N GLY A 639 -33.85 0.90 -9.02
CA GLY A 639 -33.26 -0.22 -9.72
C GLY A 639 -32.68 0.11 -11.08
N MET A 640 -32.58 -0.90 -11.94
CA MET A 640 -32.11 -0.76 -13.32
C MET A 640 -33.17 -1.23 -14.33
N ALA A 641 -33.05 -0.72 -15.56
CA ALA A 641 -33.89 -1.10 -16.68
C ALA A 641 -33.08 -1.01 -17.96
N GLU A 642 -32.68 -2.17 -18.48
CA GLU A 642 -31.83 -2.31 -19.66
C GLU A 642 -32.47 -1.66 -20.89
N LYS A 643 -31.67 -0.99 -21.73
CA LYS A 643 -32.09 -0.44 -23.02
C LYS A 643 -30.99 -0.58 -24.09
N GLY A 644 -29.73 -0.75 -23.69
CA GLY A 644 -28.69 -1.44 -24.44
C GLY A 644 -28.40 -2.84 -23.86
N ASP A 645 -27.54 -3.61 -24.53
CA ASP A 645 -27.14 -4.94 -24.05
C ASP A 645 -26.05 -4.82 -22.96
N ILE A 646 -26.16 -5.59 -21.89
CA ILE A 646 -25.29 -5.49 -20.70
C ILE A 646 -24.52 -6.81 -20.49
N LEU A 647 -23.21 -6.70 -20.31
CA LEU A 647 -22.31 -7.78 -19.89
C LEU A 647 -21.64 -7.39 -18.57
N ILE A 648 -21.72 -8.27 -17.58
CA ILE A 648 -21.08 -8.15 -16.27
C ILE A 648 -20.22 -9.41 -16.10
N ARG A 649 -18.90 -9.23 -16.01
CA ARG A 649 -17.94 -10.36 -16.00
C ARG A 649 -17.67 -10.92 -14.60
N GLN A 650 -18.18 -10.25 -13.56
CA GLN A 650 -18.32 -10.77 -12.19
C GLN A 650 -19.76 -10.56 -11.71
N ARG A 651 -19.97 -10.16 -10.44
CA ARG A 651 -21.26 -10.23 -9.73
C ARG A 651 -22.18 -9.04 -10.03
N LEU A 652 -23.50 -9.26 -9.98
CA LEU A 652 -24.49 -8.18 -9.92
C LEU A 652 -24.98 -7.98 -8.48
N GLN A 653 -24.85 -6.77 -7.94
CA GLN A 653 -25.43 -6.32 -6.66
C GLN A 653 -26.47 -5.23 -6.93
N LEU A 654 -27.77 -5.54 -6.73
CA LEU A 654 -28.88 -4.65 -7.05
C LEU A 654 -29.95 -4.63 -5.93
N ASP A 655 -30.10 -3.50 -5.24
CA ASP A 655 -31.17 -3.29 -4.24
C ASP A 655 -32.55 -3.20 -4.92
N GLY A 656 -32.65 -2.37 -5.96
CA GLY A 656 -33.90 -2.07 -6.63
C GLY A 656 -34.42 -3.19 -7.55
N LYS A 657 -35.44 -2.86 -8.34
CA LYS A 657 -36.00 -3.77 -9.36
C LYS A 657 -34.98 -4.08 -10.47
N LEU A 658 -35.21 -5.19 -11.15
CA LEU A 658 -34.60 -5.49 -12.44
C LEU A 658 -35.70 -5.48 -13.52
N SER A 659 -35.54 -4.67 -14.56
CA SER A 659 -36.45 -4.60 -15.70
C SER A 659 -35.76 -5.05 -16.99
N LEU A 660 -35.98 -6.31 -17.35
CA LEU A 660 -35.41 -7.01 -18.51
C LEU A 660 -36.05 -6.51 -19.82
N ALA A 661 -35.23 -5.99 -20.73
CA ALA A 661 -35.65 -5.51 -22.03
C ALA A 661 -34.58 -5.62 -23.14
N LYS A 662 -33.38 -6.11 -22.82
CA LYS A 662 -32.27 -6.38 -23.75
C LYS A 662 -31.58 -7.69 -23.39
N LYS A 663 -30.39 -7.95 -23.94
CA LYS A 663 -29.54 -9.03 -23.43
C LYS A 663 -28.87 -8.57 -22.13
N LEU A 664 -28.96 -9.38 -21.09
CA LEU A 664 -28.14 -9.28 -19.88
C LEU A 664 -27.32 -10.56 -19.75
N THR A 665 -26.05 -10.47 -19.35
CA THR A 665 -25.21 -11.64 -19.08
C THR A 665 -24.34 -11.34 -17.88
N ILE A 666 -24.42 -12.20 -16.86
CA ILE A 666 -23.71 -12.12 -15.59
C ILE A 666 -22.94 -13.44 -15.44
N ASN A 667 -21.61 -13.36 -15.50
CA ASN A 667 -20.73 -14.54 -15.51
C ASN A 667 -20.45 -15.10 -14.09
N ASP A 668 -21.31 -14.80 -13.12
CA ASP A 668 -21.11 -15.01 -11.68
C ASP A 668 -22.49 -14.97 -10.97
N ASP A 669 -22.52 -14.79 -9.65
CA ASP A 669 -23.74 -14.59 -8.87
C ASP A 669 -24.48 -13.27 -9.15
N ALA A 670 -25.80 -13.28 -8.95
CA ALA A 670 -26.67 -12.12 -9.06
C ALA A 670 -27.57 -11.95 -7.82
N PHE A 671 -27.51 -10.78 -7.20
CA PHE A 671 -28.27 -10.41 -6.01
C PHE A 671 -29.27 -9.30 -6.36
N VAL A 672 -30.57 -9.60 -6.31
CA VAL A 672 -31.65 -8.66 -6.72
C VAL A 672 -32.74 -8.56 -5.65
N GLY A 673 -32.77 -7.44 -4.92
CA GLY A 673 -33.74 -7.16 -3.86
C GLY A 673 -35.14 -6.85 -4.37
N GLY A 674 -35.25 -6.07 -5.44
CA GLY A 674 -36.53 -5.71 -6.06
C GLY A 674 -37.12 -6.80 -6.95
N PRO A 675 -38.32 -6.54 -7.52
CA PRO A 675 -38.97 -7.48 -8.42
C PRO A 675 -38.24 -7.56 -9.77
N ILE A 676 -37.99 -8.80 -10.24
CA ILE A 676 -37.51 -9.06 -11.60
C ILE A 676 -38.71 -9.07 -12.55
N THR A 677 -38.65 -8.25 -13.60
CA THR A 677 -39.78 -7.93 -14.48
C THR A 677 -39.33 -7.84 -15.94
N GLY A 678 -40.13 -8.33 -16.89
CA GLY A 678 -39.77 -8.29 -18.31
C GLY A 678 -40.66 -9.16 -19.18
N GLY A 679 -40.37 -9.20 -20.48
CA GLY A 679 -41.08 -10.06 -21.43
C GLY A 679 -40.95 -9.58 -22.89
N GLY A 680 -40.09 -10.25 -23.66
CA GLY A 680 -39.79 -9.95 -25.06
C GLY A 680 -38.61 -10.78 -25.55
N ASN A 681 -37.95 -10.34 -26.63
CA ASN A 681 -36.66 -10.90 -27.09
C ASN A 681 -35.51 -10.34 -26.22
N ALA A 682 -35.65 -10.48 -24.91
CA ALA A 682 -34.73 -10.00 -23.88
C ALA A 682 -34.34 -11.22 -23.06
N ASP A 683 -33.11 -11.67 -23.21
CA ASP A 683 -32.59 -12.89 -22.60
C ASP A 683 -31.56 -12.48 -21.54
N ALA A 684 -31.87 -12.75 -20.28
CA ALA A 684 -31.00 -12.48 -19.14
C ALA A 684 -30.42 -13.78 -18.59
N ASP A 685 -29.10 -13.87 -18.52
CA ASP A 685 -28.39 -15.09 -18.15
C ASP A 685 -27.49 -14.85 -16.92
N VAL A 686 -27.68 -15.66 -15.87
CA VAL A 686 -26.88 -15.67 -14.63
C VAL A 686 -26.16 -17.01 -14.53
N LEU A 687 -24.83 -17.00 -14.55
CA LEU A 687 -24.06 -18.24 -14.67
C LEU A 687 -24.20 -19.19 -13.47
N ASP A 688 -24.23 -18.64 -12.25
CA ASP A 688 -24.40 -19.43 -11.01
C ASP A 688 -25.70 -19.06 -10.27
N THR A 689 -25.65 -18.33 -9.15
CA THR A 689 -26.78 -18.24 -8.22
C THR A 689 -27.48 -16.90 -8.27
N LEU A 690 -28.79 -16.94 -8.58
CA LEU A 690 -29.71 -15.82 -8.48
C LEU A 690 -30.29 -15.75 -7.06
N THR A 691 -29.77 -14.86 -6.21
CA THR A 691 -30.36 -14.54 -4.91
C THR A 691 -31.38 -13.43 -5.06
N THR A 692 -32.64 -13.67 -4.69
CA THR A 692 -33.71 -12.68 -4.81
C THR A 692 -34.86 -12.93 -3.82
N THR A 693 -35.75 -11.96 -3.64
CA THR A 693 -36.85 -12.03 -2.65
C THR A 693 -37.90 -13.11 -2.93
N THR A 694 -37.98 -13.65 -4.16
CA THR A 694 -38.81 -14.82 -4.49
C THR A 694 -38.35 -15.56 -5.74
N CYS A 695 -38.05 -16.86 -5.62
CA CYS A 695 -37.87 -17.76 -6.77
C CYS A 695 -39.19 -18.20 -7.42
N THR A 696 -40.35 -17.74 -6.92
CA THR A 696 -41.67 -18.01 -7.51
C THR A 696 -42.19 -16.79 -8.26
N GLY A 697 -42.73 -16.99 -9.46
CA GLY A 697 -43.25 -15.91 -10.31
C GLY A 697 -42.20 -15.15 -11.13
N LEU A 698 -40.96 -15.62 -11.17
CA LEU A 698 -39.92 -15.11 -12.07
C LEU A 698 -40.28 -15.29 -13.56
N PRO A 699 -39.71 -14.49 -14.48
CA PRO A 699 -39.79 -14.76 -15.91
C PRO A 699 -39.32 -16.17 -16.26
N ALA A 700 -39.97 -16.81 -17.24
CA ALA A 700 -39.58 -18.14 -17.70
C ALA A 700 -38.47 -18.08 -18.77
N PRO A 701 -37.61 -19.10 -18.89
CA PRO A 701 -36.65 -19.22 -19.99
C PRO A 701 -37.32 -19.12 -21.38
N PRO A 702 -36.66 -18.53 -22.38
CA PRO A 702 -35.28 -18.01 -22.36
C PRO A 702 -35.13 -16.61 -21.72
N THR A 703 -36.23 -15.92 -21.39
CA THR A 703 -36.18 -14.53 -20.90
C THR A 703 -35.36 -14.34 -19.63
N LEU A 704 -35.30 -15.36 -18.77
CA LEU A 704 -34.39 -15.42 -17.64
C LEU A 704 -33.87 -16.86 -17.46
N THR A 705 -32.55 -17.01 -17.41
CA THR A 705 -31.84 -18.24 -17.06
C THR A 705 -30.91 -18.00 -15.87
N TYR A 706 -30.78 -19.02 -15.02
CA TYR A 706 -29.92 -19.01 -13.83
C TYR A 706 -29.51 -20.45 -13.48
N GLY A 707 -28.30 -20.65 -12.93
CA GLY A 707 -27.82 -21.95 -12.46
C GLY A 707 -28.59 -22.44 -11.23
N THR A 708 -28.69 -21.60 -10.19
CA THR A 708 -29.58 -21.83 -9.04
C THR A 708 -30.37 -20.58 -8.66
N CYS A 709 -31.41 -20.72 -7.83
CA CYS A 709 -32.13 -19.58 -7.27
C CYS A 709 -32.31 -19.73 -5.75
N VAL A 710 -31.96 -18.68 -5.01
CA VAL A 710 -32.06 -18.61 -3.55
C VAL A 710 -33.06 -17.53 -3.16
N ALA A 711 -34.13 -17.94 -2.46
CA ALA A 711 -35.16 -17.04 -1.96
C ALA A 711 -34.73 -16.40 -0.62
N ALA A 712 -34.10 -15.22 -0.66
CA ALA A 712 -33.58 -14.52 0.51
C ALA A 712 -33.74 -12.98 0.38
N PRO A 713 -33.71 -12.23 1.50
CA PRO A 713 -33.53 -10.78 1.46
C PRO A 713 -32.16 -10.42 0.85
N VAL A 714 -32.15 -9.39 0.01
CA VAL A 714 -30.93 -8.73 -0.49
C VAL A 714 -30.97 -7.29 0.01
N ASP A 715 -29.82 -6.79 0.43
CA ASP A 715 -29.57 -5.42 0.89
C ASP A 715 -28.20 -5.01 0.33
N VAL A 716 -28.13 -3.92 -0.43
CA VAL A 716 -26.90 -3.50 -1.12
C VAL A 716 -26.40 -2.20 -0.51
N PRO A 717 -25.30 -2.20 0.25
CA PRO A 717 -24.80 -1.00 0.89
C PRO A 717 -24.27 -0.02 -0.17
N ALA A 718 -24.40 1.28 0.11
CA ALA A 718 -24.03 2.36 -0.82
C ALA A 718 -22.54 2.30 -1.22
N PRO A 719 -22.20 1.93 -2.47
CA PRO A 719 -20.81 1.69 -2.88
C PRO A 719 -19.94 2.95 -2.74
N CYS A 720 -20.46 4.12 -3.08
CA CYS A 720 -19.65 5.34 -3.23
C CYS A 720 -19.64 6.21 -1.97
N ALA A 721 -18.44 6.69 -1.61
CA ALA A 721 -18.15 7.50 -0.42
C ALA A 721 -18.67 8.95 -0.53
N CYS A 722 -19.97 9.12 -0.32
CA CYS A 722 -20.72 10.33 -0.64
C CYS A 722 -21.41 10.99 0.57
N GLY A 723 -21.13 10.52 1.79
CA GLY A 723 -21.52 11.21 3.02
C GLY A 723 -20.87 12.60 3.11
N THR A 724 -21.46 13.51 3.88
CA THR A 724 -20.91 14.88 4.03
C THR A 724 -19.57 14.92 4.79
N GLY A 725 -19.15 13.82 5.42
CA GLY A 725 -17.81 13.63 5.98
C GLY A 725 -16.85 12.89 5.03
N ASP A 726 -17.37 12.19 4.02
CA ASP A 726 -16.61 11.39 3.05
C ASP A 726 -16.00 12.28 1.94
N LEU A 727 -16.67 13.38 1.59
CA LEU A 727 -16.29 14.22 0.44
C LEU A 727 -15.05 15.09 0.73
N ILE A 728 -14.02 14.94 -0.11
CA ILE A 728 -12.75 15.70 -0.03
C ILE A 728 -13.00 17.22 -0.07
N PRO A 729 -12.47 18.01 0.89
CA PRO A 729 -12.75 19.44 1.01
C PRO A 729 -11.93 20.32 0.03
N VAL A 730 -11.93 19.97 -1.26
CA VAL A 730 -11.09 20.56 -2.33
C VAL A 730 -11.07 22.10 -2.31
N ARG A 731 -12.22 22.75 -2.10
CA ARG A 731 -12.28 24.23 -2.02
C ARG A 731 -11.49 24.81 -0.85
N ALA A 732 -11.48 24.14 0.30
CA ALA A 732 -10.73 24.59 1.47
C ALA A 732 -9.22 24.39 1.25
N ILE A 733 -8.84 23.29 0.61
CA ILE A 733 -7.46 23.02 0.16
C ILE A 733 -7.00 24.13 -0.80
N VAL A 734 -7.73 24.39 -1.89
CA VAL A 734 -7.40 25.45 -2.85
C VAL A 734 -7.38 26.84 -2.19
N GLN A 735 -8.29 27.14 -1.25
CA GLN A 735 -8.27 28.39 -0.49
C GLN A 735 -7.06 28.52 0.44
N HIS A 736 -6.56 27.42 1.01
CA HIS A 736 -5.34 27.41 1.80
C HIS A 736 -4.13 27.75 0.92
N PHE A 737 -4.01 27.14 -0.26
CA PHE A 737 -2.88 27.35 -1.17
C PHE A 737 -2.99 28.61 -2.04
N ALA A 738 -4.16 29.27 -2.11
CA ALA A 738 -4.32 30.60 -2.69
C ALA A 738 -3.58 31.70 -1.90
N ASN A 739 -3.16 31.43 -0.66
CA ASN A 739 -2.32 32.31 0.14
C ASN A 739 -0.84 32.19 -0.31
N PRO A 740 -0.17 33.27 -0.77
CA PRO A 740 1.24 33.22 -1.19
C PRO A 740 2.26 32.88 -0.10
N ALA A 741 1.85 32.79 1.18
CA ALA A 741 2.71 32.27 2.25
C ALA A 741 2.71 30.73 2.34
N ASN A 742 1.80 30.06 1.62
CA ASN A 742 1.58 28.61 1.67
C ASN A 742 1.98 27.91 0.36
N ASN A 743 2.46 28.63 -0.66
CA ASN A 743 2.82 28.11 -1.98
C ASN A 743 4.19 28.62 -2.45
N ASP A 744 4.79 27.92 -3.41
CA ASP A 744 6.15 28.16 -3.92
C ASP A 744 6.21 29.15 -5.09
N ASN A 745 5.07 29.72 -5.54
CA ASN A 745 5.05 30.67 -6.66
C ASN A 745 6.05 31.81 -6.49
N ALA A 746 6.20 32.33 -5.26
CA ALA A 746 7.13 33.42 -4.97
C ALA A 746 8.61 32.99 -5.05
N ALA A 747 8.93 31.71 -4.85
CA ALA A 747 10.28 31.18 -4.97
C ALA A 747 10.71 31.06 -6.44
N ILE A 748 9.81 30.59 -7.32
CA ILE A 748 10.08 30.43 -8.76
C ILE A 748 9.57 31.61 -9.63
N GLY A 749 8.99 32.65 -9.03
CA GLY A 749 8.45 33.81 -9.76
C GLY A 749 7.19 33.54 -10.60
N LEU A 750 6.48 32.43 -10.37
CA LEU A 750 5.28 32.05 -11.12
C LEU A 750 4.11 33.00 -10.82
N SER A 751 3.61 33.68 -11.85
CA SER A 751 2.40 34.49 -11.75
C SER A 751 1.14 33.59 -11.65
N PRO A 752 0.23 33.81 -10.68
CA PRO A 752 -1.07 33.13 -10.65
C PRO A 752 -1.88 33.29 -11.96
N ALA A 753 -1.71 34.41 -12.66
CA ALA A 753 -2.37 34.69 -13.93
C ALA A 753 -1.65 34.08 -15.17
N ALA A 754 -0.62 33.24 -14.98
CA ALA A 754 0.24 32.75 -16.07
C ALA A 754 -0.49 32.03 -17.22
N LEU A 755 -1.68 31.46 -16.97
CA LEU A 755 -2.48 30.76 -18.00
C LEU A 755 -3.86 31.41 -18.25
N THR A 756 -4.06 32.68 -17.86
CA THR A 756 -5.34 33.40 -18.06
C THR A 756 -5.28 34.55 -19.07
N SER A 757 -4.12 35.15 -19.33
CA SER A 757 -3.97 36.35 -20.18
C SER A 757 -2.86 36.27 -21.24
N THR A 758 -2.60 35.09 -21.79
CA THR A 758 -1.48 34.81 -22.71
C THR A 758 -1.84 34.97 -24.19
N SER A 759 -0.81 35.14 -25.04
CA SER A 759 -0.93 35.26 -26.50
C SER A 759 0.00 34.27 -27.22
N GLY A 760 -0.58 33.38 -28.02
CA GLY A 760 0.13 32.22 -28.57
C GLY A 760 0.09 31.02 -27.62
N ALA A 761 0.36 29.83 -28.14
CA ALA A 761 0.44 28.61 -27.34
C ALA A 761 1.59 28.69 -26.32
N GLN A 762 1.43 28.02 -25.18
CA GLN A 762 2.31 28.17 -24.01
C GLN A 762 2.67 26.81 -23.42
N ARG A 763 3.92 26.71 -22.97
CA ARG A 763 4.36 25.63 -22.09
C ARG A 763 4.70 26.14 -20.70
N LEU A 764 4.33 25.40 -19.66
CA LEU A 764 4.78 25.60 -18.29
C LEU A 764 5.47 24.32 -17.81
N ASP A 765 6.74 24.42 -17.43
CA ASP A 765 7.46 23.33 -16.77
C ASP A 765 7.45 23.60 -15.26
N LEU A 766 7.16 22.59 -14.45
CA LEU A 766 7.10 22.67 -12.99
C LEU A 766 8.02 21.62 -12.37
N GLU A 767 8.90 22.08 -11.48
CA GLU A 767 9.69 21.24 -10.57
C GLU A 767 8.82 20.79 -9.39
N CYS A 768 9.37 20.07 -8.40
CA CYS A 768 8.61 19.76 -7.17
C CYS A 768 8.02 21.01 -6.50
N GLY A 769 6.92 20.83 -5.74
CA GLY A 769 6.38 21.87 -4.85
C GLY A 769 4.88 22.12 -4.99
N TYR A 770 4.43 23.24 -4.42
CA TYR A 770 3.02 23.61 -4.26
C TYR A 770 2.78 24.90 -5.05
N TYR A 771 2.07 24.83 -6.18
CA TYR A 771 1.89 25.96 -7.10
C TYR A 771 0.43 26.35 -7.24
N TYR A 772 0.16 27.66 -7.33
CA TYR A 772 -1.17 28.22 -7.46
C TYR A 772 -1.36 28.99 -8.77
N LEU A 773 -2.48 28.76 -9.44
CA LEU A 773 -2.95 29.52 -10.60
C LEU A 773 -4.38 30.04 -10.36
N ASP A 774 -4.71 31.21 -10.91
CA ASP A 774 -6.05 31.78 -10.81
C ASP A 774 -7.08 30.95 -11.60
N ALA A 775 -6.72 30.56 -12.83
CA ALA A 775 -7.51 29.71 -13.72
C ALA A 775 -6.64 29.22 -14.91
N ILE A 776 -7.15 28.28 -15.71
CA ILE A 776 -6.55 27.92 -17.02
C ILE A 776 -7.55 28.27 -18.11
N THR A 777 -7.41 29.45 -18.72
CA THR A 777 -8.38 30.01 -19.70
C THR A 777 -7.71 30.52 -20.97
N SER A 778 -6.58 29.90 -21.35
CA SER A 778 -5.83 30.25 -22.55
C SER A 778 -6.68 30.17 -23.82
N SER A 779 -6.47 31.12 -24.74
CA SER A 779 -7.05 31.08 -26.09
C SER A 779 -6.28 30.19 -27.08
N ASN A 780 -5.16 29.62 -26.65
CA ASN A 780 -4.21 28.83 -27.44
C ASN A 780 -3.89 27.53 -26.70
N ALA A 781 -3.25 26.56 -27.37
CA ALA A 781 -2.84 25.30 -26.73
C ALA A 781 -1.97 25.55 -25.48
N VAL A 782 -2.16 24.70 -24.47
CA VAL A 782 -1.44 24.73 -23.20
C VAL A 782 -0.84 23.36 -22.94
N THR A 783 0.46 23.33 -22.64
CA THR A 783 1.12 22.13 -22.12
C THR A 783 1.75 22.45 -20.77
N ILE A 784 1.41 21.66 -19.75
CA ILE A 784 2.10 21.64 -18.47
C ILE A 784 2.92 20.35 -18.43
N VAL A 785 4.18 20.41 -17.99
CA VAL A 785 5.00 19.21 -17.70
C VAL A 785 5.61 19.33 -16.32
N VAL A 786 5.74 18.21 -15.62
CA VAL A 786 6.08 18.13 -14.20
C VAL A 786 7.28 17.21 -13.97
N HIS A 787 8.28 17.70 -13.22
CA HIS A 787 9.62 17.10 -13.07
C HIS A 787 9.93 16.69 -11.61
N GLY A 788 8.91 16.44 -10.79
CA GLY A 788 9.05 16.03 -9.39
C GLY A 788 7.70 15.97 -8.67
N ARG A 789 7.70 15.76 -7.34
CA ARG A 789 6.48 15.70 -6.53
C ARG A 789 5.78 17.06 -6.45
N THR A 790 4.61 17.19 -7.06
CA THR A 790 4.03 18.50 -7.38
C THR A 790 2.53 18.58 -7.15
N ALA A 791 2.08 19.65 -6.49
CA ALA A 791 0.67 19.96 -6.30
C ALA A 791 0.30 21.28 -6.99
N LEU A 792 -0.69 21.23 -7.88
CA LEU A 792 -1.19 22.36 -8.67
C LEU A 792 -2.61 22.75 -8.23
N PHE A 793 -2.72 23.90 -7.57
CA PHE A 793 -3.97 24.46 -7.06
C PHE A 793 -4.51 25.52 -8.01
N ILE A 794 -5.74 25.35 -8.50
CA ILE A 794 -6.37 26.22 -9.50
C ILE A 794 -7.59 26.87 -8.86
N GLY A 795 -7.55 28.18 -8.61
CA GLY A 795 -8.57 28.91 -7.86
C GLY A 795 -9.96 28.94 -8.51
N GLY A 796 -9.98 29.04 -9.84
CA GLY A 796 -11.16 29.10 -10.69
C GLY A 796 -11.35 27.86 -11.54
N SER A 797 -11.76 28.04 -12.80
CA SER A 797 -12.05 26.94 -13.72
C SER A 797 -10.91 26.64 -14.69
N ILE A 798 -10.90 25.42 -15.22
CA ILE A 798 -10.14 25.03 -16.40
C ILE A 798 -11.08 25.15 -17.59
N SER A 799 -10.91 26.17 -18.43
CA SER A 799 -11.64 26.31 -19.70
C SER A 799 -10.76 26.90 -20.82
N PRO A 800 -9.75 26.15 -21.30
CA PRO A 800 -8.95 26.52 -22.46
C PRO A 800 -9.77 26.42 -23.76
N SER A 801 -9.46 27.27 -24.74
CA SER A 801 -10.15 27.31 -26.04
C SER A 801 -9.53 26.37 -27.09
N GLN A 802 -8.44 25.69 -26.77
CA GLN A 802 -7.65 24.78 -27.63
C GLN A 802 -7.26 23.54 -26.80
N SER A 803 -6.32 22.70 -27.28
CA SER A 803 -5.82 21.52 -26.57
C SER A 803 -5.24 21.87 -25.19
N LEU A 804 -5.38 20.95 -24.24
CA LEU A 804 -4.69 20.98 -22.95
C LEU A 804 -4.00 19.64 -22.71
N THR A 805 -2.68 19.67 -22.62
CA THR A 805 -1.85 18.53 -22.21
C THR A 805 -1.28 18.84 -20.83
N ILE A 806 -1.39 17.89 -19.91
CA ILE A 806 -0.70 17.95 -18.62
C ILE A 806 0.03 16.62 -18.48
N ASP A 807 1.36 16.67 -18.56
CA ASP A 807 2.23 15.49 -18.55
C ASP A 807 3.16 15.53 -17.33
N LEU A 808 3.86 14.43 -17.05
CA LEU A 808 4.89 14.38 -16.01
C LEU A 808 5.97 13.36 -16.36
N ASP A 809 7.17 13.59 -15.84
CA ASP A 809 8.30 12.67 -16.02
C ASP A 809 8.08 11.36 -15.22
N PRO A 810 8.76 10.26 -15.57
CA PRO A 810 8.51 8.94 -14.97
C PRO A 810 8.78 8.82 -13.45
N ASP A 811 9.49 9.80 -12.87
CA ASP A 811 9.83 9.91 -11.45
C ASP A 811 9.12 11.09 -10.73
N ALA A 812 8.20 11.76 -11.41
CA ALA A 812 7.37 12.83 -10.86
C ALA A 812 6.05 12.30 -10.26
N THR A 813 5.39 13.12 -9.43
CA THR A 813 3.96 12.91 -9.09
C THR A 813 3.18 14.21 -9.20
N LEU A 814 1.89 14.13 -9.54
CA LEU A 814 1.05 15.29 -9.81
C LEU A 814 -0.32 15.21 -9.15
N ASP A 815 -0.59 16.13 -8.24
CA ASP A 815 -1.91 16.40 -7.66
C ASP A 815 -2.51 17.70 -8.19
N ILE A 816 -3.67 17.64 -8.85
CA ILE A 816 -4.38 18.83 -9.36
C ILE A 816 -5.63 19.09 -8.54
N PHE A 817 -5.72 20.24 -7.86
CA PHE A 817 -6.90 20.65 -7.08
C PHE A 817 -7.57 21.87 -7.71
N VAL A 818 -8.83 21.73 -8.15
CA VAL A 818 -9.57 22.79 -8.86
C VAL A 818 -10.72 23.32 -8.00
N GLY A 819 -10.72 24.63 -7.72
CA GLY A 819 -11.77 25.30 -6.92
C GLY A 819 -13.07 25.55 -7.68
N GLY A 820 -12.99 25.74 -9.00
CA GLY A 820 -14.10 25.83 -9.94
C GLY A 820 -14.36 24.52 -10.68
N VAL A 821 -14.68 24.61 -11.98
CA VAL A 821 -15.10 23.47 -12.83
C VAL A 821 -14.12 23.23 -13.99
N MET A 822 -14.26 22.11 -14.70
CA MET A 822 -13.55 21.83 -15.96
C MET A 822 -14.49 21.90 -17.17
N LYS A 823 -14.01 22.48 -18.27
CA LYS A 823 -14.65 22.45 -19.58
C LYS A 823 -13.62 22.46 -20.70
N THR A 824 -13.68 21.47 -21.60
CA THR A 824 -12.83 21.42 -22.80
C THR A 824 -13.67 21.25 -24.07
N SER A 825 -13.12 21.64 -25.22
CA SER A 825 -13.75 21.50 -26.55
C SER A 825 -12.81 21.00 -27.64
N ASN A 826 -11.60 20.60 -27.25
CA ASN A 826 -10.53 20.08 -28.09
C ASN A 826 -9.84 18.96 -27.28
N ASN A 827 -8.70 18.43 -27.73
CA ASN A 827 -8.06 17.32 -27.03
C ASN A 827 -7.69 17.69 -25.57
N LEU A 828 -7.99 16.79 -24.65
CA LEU A 828 -7.55 16.85 -23.26
C LEU A 828 -6.69 15.63 -22.98
N SER A 829 -5.46 15.84 -22.51
CA SER A 829 -4.59 14.77 -22.03
C SER A 829 -4.11 15.15 -20.63
N ILE A 830 -4.33 14.28 -19.65
CA ILE A 830 -3.85 14.46 -18.26
C ILE A 830 -3.15 13.17 -17.83
N GLY A 831 -1.87 13.27 -17.50
CA GLY A 831 -0.96 12.14 -17.25
C GLY A 831 -0.69 11.30 -18.51
N PRO A 832 0.37 10.47 -18.49
CA PRO A 832 0.61 9.46 -19.51
C PRO A 832 0.07 8.08 -19.07
N PRO A 833 -0.38 7.23 -20.01
CA PRO A 833 -0.93 5.91 -19.67
C PRO A 833 0.15 4.89 -19.26
N ALA A 834 1.43 5.25 -19.37
CA ALA A 834 2.57 4.43 -18.95
C ALA A 834 2.73 4.32 -17.42
N TYR A 835 2.29 5.32 -16.66
CA TYR A 835 2.37 5.34 -15.19
C TYR A 835 1.22 6.17 -14.58
N PRO A 836 -0.05 5.83 -14.90
CA PRO A 836 -1.23 6.63 -14.54
C PRO A 836 -1.33 6.91 -13.04
N ARG A 837 -0.97 5.94 -12.19
CA ARG A 837 -0.92 6.06 -10.73
C ARG A 837 -0.19 7.29 -10.20
N LEU A 838 0.75 7.87 -10.95
CA LEU A 838 1.52 9.05 -10.53
C LEU A 838 0.73 10.37 -10.67
N SER A 839 -0.51 10.34 -11.18
CA SER A 839 -1.34 11.52 -11.44
C SER A 839 -2.72 11.42 -10.79
N ARG A 840 -3.20 12.54 -10.21
CA ARG A 840 -4.47 12.64 -9.48
C ARG A 840 -5.10 14.02 -9.68
N MET A 841 -6.43 14.06 -9.73
CA MET A 841 -7.19 15.29 -9.97
C MET A 841 -8.46 15.36 -9.13
N TYR A 842 -8.73 16.53 -8.54
CA TYR A 842 -9.84 16.76 -7.62
C TYR A 842 -10.57 18.08 -7.96
N LEU A 843 -11.89 18.01 -8.19
CA LEU A 843 -12.73 19.16 -8.51
C LEU A 843 -13.70 19.52 -7.37
N GLY A 844 -13.56 20.74 -6.86
CA GLY A 844 -14.32 21.29 -5.72
C GLY A 844 -15.68 21.90 -6.07
N SER A 845 -16.11 21.84 -7.33
CA SER A 845 -17.35 22.47 -7.78
C SER A 845 -18.23 21.55 -8.62
N GLY A 846 -19.55 21.72 -8.44
CA GLY A 846 -20.54 21.24 -9.39
C GLY A 846 -21.06 22.29 -10.38
N SER A 847 -20.74 23.58 -10.18
CA SER A 847 -21.18 24.69 -11.04
C SER A 847 -20.52 26.02 -10.66
N CYS A 848 -20.19 26.84 -11.66
CA CYS A 848 -19.61 28.19 -11.47
C CYS A 848 -20.51 29.30 -12.03
N ALA A 849 -20.52 30.47 -11.38
CA ALA A 849 -21.26 31.63 -11.87
C ALA A 849 -20.46 32.41 -12.93
N GLY A 850 -21.19 32.93 -13.92
CA GLY A 850 -20.63 33.76 -14.99
C GLY A 850 -20.32 35.20 -14.55
N GLY A 851 -19.58 35.92 -15.40
CA GLY A 851 -19.17 37.30 -15.15
C GLY A 851 -20.34 38.29 -15.00
N GLY A 852 -20.19 39.27 -14.09
CA GLY A 852 -21.13 40.38 -13.93
C GLY A 852 -22.30 40.13 -12.97
N GLY A 853 -22.45 38.92 -12.43
CA GLY A 853 -23.39 38.63 -11.35
C GLY A 853 -22.88 39.07 -9.97
N THR A 854 -23.79 39.40 -9.07
CA THR A 854 -23.49 39.49 -7.63
C THR A 854 -23.41 38.09 -7.03
N CYS A 855 -22.35 37.81 -6.28
CA CYS A 855 -22.06 36.52 -5.66
C CYS A 855 -21.84 36.70 -4.15
N ALA A 856 -22.11 35.66 -3.36
CA ALA A 856 -21.69 35.64 -1.95
C ALA A 856 -20.16 35.55 -1.89
N VAL A 857 -19.52 36.17 -0.90
CA VAL A 857 -18.06 36.10 -0.74
C VAL A 857 -17.62 34.63 -0.64
N ALA A 858 -16.57 34.27 -1.38
CA ALA A 858 -16.08 32.89 -1.58
C ALA A 858 -17.04 31.91 -2.31
N ALA A 859 -18.16 32.37 -2.87
CA ALA A 859 -18.90 31.60 -3.86
C ALA A 859 -18.13 31.47 -5.19
N ASP A 860 -18.57 30.54 -6.04
CA ASP A 860 -17.90 30.18 -7.28
C ASP A 860 -18.16 31.17 -8.42
N CYS A 861 -17.08 31.71 -9.00
CA CYS A 861 -17.10 32.35 -10.31
C CYS A 861 -16.21 31.53 -11.27
N CYS A 862 -16.59 31.43 -12.54
CA CYS A 862 -15.81 30.61 -13.49
C CYS A 862 -14.35 31.13 -13.69
N SER A 863 -14.06 32.36 -13.27
CA SER A 863 -12.75 33.00 -13.28
C SER A 863 -11.99 32.99 -11.93
N GLY A 864 -12.52 32.35 -10.88
CA GLY A 864 -11.93 32.34 -9.54
C GLY A 864 -12.96 32.44 -8.41
N LEU A 865 -12.50 32.60 -7.18
CA LEU A 865 -13.41 32.80 -6.04
C LEU A 865 -14.02 34.21 -6.03
N CYS A 866 -15.29 34.33 -5.64
CA CYS A 866 -15.97 35.60 -5.49
C CYS A 866 -15.26 36.50 -4.45
N GLY A 867 -14.60 37.54 -4.93
CA GLY A 867 -13.86 38.49 -4.09
C GLY A 867 -14.74 39.30 -3.15
N ALA A 868 -14.11 39.98 -2.18
CA ALA A 868 -14.78 40.67 -1.07
C ALA A 868 -15.79 41.78 -1.49
N GLY A 869 -15.80 42.20 -2.75
CA GLY A 869 -16.82 43.11 -3.32
C GLY A 869 -18.16 42.42 -3.68
N GLY A 870 -18.25 41.10 -3.64
CA GLY A 870 -19.47 40.34 -3.91
C GLY A 870 -19.88 40.31 -5.39
N THR A 871 -18.91 40.32 -6.32
CA THR A 871 -19.17 40.33 -7.78
C THR A 871 -18.20 39.45 -8.56
N CYS A 872 -18.69 38.66 -9.52
CA CYS A 872 -17.84 37.83 -10.39
C CYS A 872 -17.14 38.67 -11.48
N SER A 873 -15.82 38.78 -11.39
CA SER A 873 -14.96 39.46 -12.36
C SER A 873 -14.29 38.47 -13.31
N GLY A 874 -14.71 38.44 -14.58
CA GLY A 874 -14.11 37.60 -15.62
C GLY A 874 -15.11 37.15 -16.67
N GLY A 875 -14.66 37.01 -17.92
CA GLY A 875 -15.51 36.74 -19.09
C GLY A 875 -15.85 35.26 -19.30
N GLY A 876 -16.49 34.61 -18.31
CA GLY A 876 -17.07 33.27 -18.47
C GLY A 876 -18.60 33.32 -18.50
N GLY A 877 -19.23 32.49 -19.33
CA GLY A 877 -20.65 32.13 -19.13
C GLY A 877 -20.79 31.24 -17.90
N ALA A 878 -21.96 31.24 -17.25
CA ALA A 878 -22.21 30.33 -16.13
C ALA A 878 -22.15 28.87 -16.61
N LEU A 879 -21.44 28.00 -15.89
CA LEU A 879 -21.33 26.57 -16.20
C LEU A 879 -22.03 25.78 -15.09
N SER A 880 -23.01 24.96 -15.45
CA SER A 880 -23.89 24.26 -14.51
C SER A 880 -23.41 22.85 -14.14
N LYS A 881 -22.15 22.51 -14.41
CA LYS A 881 -21.61 21.14 -14.41
C LYS A 881 -20.19 21.12 -13.85
N ALA A 882 -19.76 20.03 -13.20
CA ALA A 882 -18.41 19.93 -12.64
C ALA A 882 -17.37 19.75 -13.75
N VAL A 883 -17.69 18.92 -14.74
CA VAL A 883 -16.83 18.57 -15.87
C VAL A 883 -17.69 18.52 -17.13
N GLN A 884 -17.22 19.16 -18.21
CA GLN A 884 -17.87 19.11 -19.54
C GLN A 884 -16.81 18.95 -20.64
N LEU A 885 -16.60 17.71 -21.10
CA LEU A 885 -15.63 17.37 -22.15
C LEU A 885 -16.33 17.28 -23.51
N SER A 886 -16.13 18.30 -24.35
CA SER A 886 -16.74 18.39 -25.69
C SER A 886 -15.74 18.10 -26.83
N GLY A 887 -14.48 17.81 -26.50
CA GLY A 887 -13.48 17.18 -27.36
C GLY A 887 -13.08 15.82 -26.79
N PRO A 888 -12.27 15.02 -27.52
CA PRO A 888 -11.71 13.77 -27.00
C PRO A 888 -10.89 14.01 -25.72
N ALA A 889 -10.81 12.98 -24.87
CA ALA A 889 -10.07 13.05 -23.63
C ALA A 889 -9.34 11.74 -23.30
N ASP A 890 -8.06 11.86 -23.01
CA ASP A 890 -7.19 10.83 -22.46
C ASP A 890 -6.94 11.19 -20.97
N LEU A 891 -7.60 10.48 -20.04
CA LEU A 891 -7.47 10.75 -18.60
C LEU A 891 -6.69 9.63 -17.92
N ASN A 892 -5.50 9.93 -17.42
CA ASN A 892 -4.67 8.98 -16.70
C ASN A 892 -4.69 9.32 -15.19
N GLY A 893 -4.66 8.28 -14.36
CA GLY A 893 -4.68 8.41 -12.91
C GLY A 893 -6.08 8.53 -12.30
N LEU A 894 -6.17 9.16 -11.12
CA LEU A 894 -7.41 9.21 -10.33
C LEU A 894 -8.17 10.53 -10.55
N PHE A 895 -9.45 10.48 -10.93
CA PHE A 895 -10.25 11.66 -11.30
C PHE A 895 -11.51 11.85 -10.43
N TRP A 896 -11.48 12.84 -9.52
CA TRP A 896 -12.50 13.06 -8.49
C TRP A 896 -13.35 14.30 -8.73
N ALA A 897 -14.67 14.14 -8.79
CA ALA A 897 -15.66 15.19 -9.02
C ALA A 897 -16.91 15.04 -8.13
N GLY A 898 -16.75 14.67 -6.85
CA GLY A 898 -17.84 14.34 -5.92
C GLY A 898 -18.88 15.45 -5.65
N TYR A 899 -18.63 16.70 -6.07
CA TYR A 899 -19.57 17.81 -5.90
C TYR A 899 -20.54 18.05 -7.06
N GLY A 900 -20.34 17.45 -8.24
CA GLY A 900 -21.23 17.67 -9.39
C GLY A 900 -21.11 16.67 -10.55
N PRO A 901 -21.83 16.94 -11.65
CA PRO A 901 -21.92 16.01 -12.77
C PRO A 901 -20.66 16.02 -13.62
N VAL A 902 -20.21 14.82 -14.00
CA VAL A 902 -19.20 14.58 -15.02
C VAL A 902 -19.89 14.23 -16.32
N GLU A 903 -19.55 14.96 -17.39
CA GLU A 903 -20.12 14.76 -18.72
C GLU A 903 -19.08 14.80 -19.83
N HIS A 904 -19.24 13.90 -20.80
CA HIS A 904 -18.49 13.95 -22.07
C HIS A 904 -19.38 13.58 -23.27
N ALA A 905 -19.04 14.14 -24.43
CA ALA A 905 -19.77 13.97 -25.69
C ALA A 905 -18.91 13.43 -26.85
N GLN A 906 -17.67 13.08 -26.55
CA GLN A 906 -16.65 12.53 -27.47
C GLN A 906 -15.96 11.34 -26.77
N PRO A 907 -15.12 10.55 -27.47
CA PRO A 907 -14.40 9.44 -26.84
C PRO A 907 -13.63 9.86 -25.60
N LEU A 908 -13.79 9.08 -24.53
CA LEU A 908 -13.02 9.15 -23.31
C LEU A 908 -12.30 7.81 -23.14
N GLU A 909 -10.98 7.82 -23.19
CA GLU A 909 -10.11 6.70 -22.82
C GLU A 909 -9.43 7.04 -21.50
N MET A 910 -9.39 6.08 -20.57
CA MET A 910 -8.90 6.33 -19.23
C MET A 910 -8.14 5.14 -18.66
N TYR A 911 -6.99 5.40 -18.05
CA TYR A 911 -6.22 4.43 -17.28
C TYR A 911 -6.19 4.89 -15.82
N GLY A 912 -6.99 4.28 -14.96
CA GLY A 912 -7.26 4.72 -13.59
C GLY A 912 -8.75 4.64 -13.22
N ALA A 913 -9.26 5.60 -12.45
CA ALA A 913 -10.62 5.54 -11.90
C ALA A 913 -11.33 6.91 -11.83
N ILE A 914 -12.66 6.90 -11.98
CA ILE A 914 -13.54 8.09 -11.89
C ILE A 914 -14.42 8.02 -10.63
N PHE A 915 -14.41 9.09 -9.84
CA PHE A 915 -15.39 9.34 -8.79
C PHE A 915 -16.23 10.57 -9.14
N SER A 916 -17.55 10.46 -9.12
CA SER A 916 -18.47 11.50 -9.59
C SER A 916 -19.64 11.71 -8.64
N LYS A 917 -20.30 12.88 -8.71
CA LYS A 917 -21.63 13.00 -8.08
C LYS A 917 -22.74 12.35 -8.92
N PHE A 918 -22.59 12.46 -10.23
CA PHE A 918 -23.49 11.99 -11.30
C PHE A 918 -22.62 11.84 -12.56
N TYR A 919 -22.92 10.86 -13.40
CA TYR A 919 -22.13 10.58 -14.62
C TYR A 919 -23.06 10.41 -15.83
N ASP A 920 -22.83 11.17 -16.92
CA ASP A 920 -23.61 11.12 -18.16
C ASP A 920 -22.64 11.08 -19.37
N ALA A 921 -22.87 10.13 -20.26
CA ALA A 921 -21.96 9.79 -21.36
C ALA A 921 -22.70 9.75 -22.69
N SER A 922 -22.42 10.73 -23.53
CA SER A 922 -22.91 10.79 -24.91
C SER A 922 -21.83 10.54 -25.97
N GLY A 923 -20.56 10.38 -25.53
CA GLY A 923 -19.48 9.75 -26.29
C GLY A 923 -19.14 8.36 -25.73
N PRO A 924 -18.44 7.49 -26.48
CA PRO A 924 -18.01 6.19 -25.98
C PRO A 924 -17.00 6.35 -24.84
N THR A 925 -17.04 5.43 -23.88
CA THR A 925 -16.19 5.44 -22.67
C THR A 925 -15.41 4.13 -22.54
N THR A 926 -14.11 4.21 -22.25
CA THR A 926 -13.30 3.08 -21.84
C THR A 926 -12.52 3.42 -20.57
N ILE A 927 -12.64 2.62 -19.51
CA ILE A 927 -11.90 2.81 -18.24
C ILE A 927 -11.13 1.53 -17.91
N HIS A 928 -9.81 1.61 -17.99
CA HIS A 928 -8.85 0.60 -17.60
C HIS A 928 -8.45 0.84 -16.14
N TYR A 929 -9.07 0.12 -15.21
CA TYR A 929 -8.87 0.31 -13.78
C TYR A 929 -7.46 -0.14 -13.35
N ASP A 930 -6.60 0.82 -13.01
CA ASP A 930 -5.27 0.56 -12.48
C ASP A 930 -5.36 0.29 -10.96
N ASN A 931 -5.25 -0.98 -10.56
CA ASN A 931 -5.21 -1.36 -9.15
C ASN A 931 -4.02 -0.70 -8.41
N GLY A 932 -2.90 -0.52 -9.10
CA GLY A 932 -1.71 0.16 -8.59
C GLY A 932 -1.93 1.66 -8.33
N ALA A 933 -2.93 2.28 -8.97
CA ALA A 933 -3.31 3.67 -8.69
C ALA A 933 -4.11 3.83 -7.39
N VAL A 934 -4.79 2.78 -6.95
CA VAL A 934 -5.60 2.79 -5.71
C VAL A 934 -4.77 2.36 -4.50
N ASN A 935 -3.75 1.51 -4.70
CA ASN A 935 -2.81 1.08 -3.66
C ASN A 935 -1.71 2.13 -3.31
N ASN A 936 -1.85 3.37 -3.78
CA ASN A 936 -0.89 4.48 -3.71
C ASN A 936 -0.55 5.03 -2.29
N ALA A 937 -0.70 4.25 -1.22
CA ALA A 937 -0.23 4.61 0.12
C ALA A 937 1.31 4.63 0.20
N ASP A 938 2.01 3.93 -0.69
CA ASP A 938 3.47 3.73 -0.69
C ASP A 938 4.30 5.02 -0.89
N GLU A 939 3.70 6.13 -1.32
CA GLU A 939 4.40 7.43 -1.35
C GLU A 939 4.30 8.22 -0.03
N CYS A 940 3.53 7.73 0.94
CA CYS A 940 3.29 8.37 2.22
C CYS A 940 4.16 7.67 3.29
N PRO A 941 4.94 8.41 4.11
CA PRO A 941 5.99 7.84 4.96
C PRO A 941 5.49 7.00 6.15
N THR A 942 4.17 6.91 6.32
CA THR A 942 3.51 5.87 7.11
C THR A 942 2.24 5.47 6.34
N PRO A 943 2.01 4.17 6.03
CA PRO A 943 0.69 3.75 5.62
C PRO A 943 -0.31 4.09 6.74
N PRO A 944 -1.54 4.53 6.43
CA PRO A 944 -2.54 4.78 7.47
C PRO A 944 -2.73 3.50 8.28
N PRO A 945 -2.79 3.59 9.63
CA PRO A 945 -2.84 2.41 10.49
C PRO A 945 -4.01 1.53 10.07
N ALA A 946 -3.72 0.29 9.68
CA ALA A 946 -4.66 -0.59 9.00
C ALA A 946 -5.97 -0.67 9.79
N ALA A 947 -6.99 0.04 9.29
CA ALA A 947 -8.30 0.03 9.91
C ALA A 947 -8.81 -1.42 9.89
N ALA A 948 -9.34 -1.89 11.01
CA ALA A 948 -9.95 -3.21 11.04
C ALA A 948 -11.01 -3.30 9.93
N CYS A 949 -11.11 -4.46 9.28
CA CYS A 949 -12.06 -4.69 8.19
C CYS A 949 -13.49 -4.73 8.75
N GLU A 950 -14.04 -3.54 9.02
CA GLU A 950 -15.32 -3.31 9.70
C GLU A 950 -16.48 -3.05 8.72
N THR A 951 -16.18 -2.70 7.46
CA THR A 951 -17.17 -2.51 6.38
C THR A 951 -16.55 -2.91 5.04
N CYS A 952 -17.33 -3.46 4.10
CA CYS A 952 -16.84 -3.84 2.77
C CYS A 952 -16.06 -2.70 2.07
N ARG A 953 -16.51 -1.45 2.23
CA ARG A 953 -15.84 -0.25 1.69
C ARG A 953 -14.40 -0.11 2.19
N ASN A 954 -14.14 -0.40 3.47
CA ASN A 954 -12.81 -0.35 4.08
C ASN A 954 -11.95 -1.58 3.73
N CYS A 955 -12.51 -2.57 3.04
CA CYS A 955 -11.85 -3.82 2.64
C CYS A 955 -11.82 -3.98 1.09
N GLY A 956 -11.88 -2.87 0.34
CA GLY A 956 -11.80 -2.89 -1.14
C GLY A 956 -13.04 -3.47 -1.84
N ASN A 957 -14.19 -3.51 -1.18
CA ASN A 957 -15.45 -4.13 -1.62
C ASN A 957 -15.38 -5.65 -1.88
N GLN A 958 -14.45 -6.34 -1.20
CA GLN A 958 -14.40 -7.81 -1.15
C GLN A 958 -15.58 -8.38 -0.35
#